data_AF-A0A944WIV4-F1
#
_entry.id   AF-A0A944WIV4-F1
#
_cell.length_a   1.000
_cell.length_b   1.000
_cell.length_c   1.000
_cell.angle_alpha   90.00
_cell.angle_beta   90.00
_cell.angle_gamma   90.00
#
_symmetry.space_group_name_H-M   'P 1'
#
loop_
_entity.id
_entity.type
_entity.pdbx_description
1 polymer ?
#
loop_
_entity_poly.entity_id
_entity_poly.type
_entity_poly.pdbx_seq_one_letter_code
_entity_poly.pdbx_strand_id
1 'polypeptide(L)'
;METNFSPIENYPFLSPFIFTENPEELEVQKEVLLKQLEEAWQPLAVASSQYMEYLTAREKVFAGVIEEYYREQYKKIVESSLCTNNSFDTLSKNTRLLDSIIHTAFEYGFADLQILKERIKEDLKKELLFKKRSLPRKKKKLDLSRTQIEKVESNPEDQDQRQMLKYYESIEAELIHEIENHSERLKELEELLPQVQKSDIKLNVLLNHLVVFARGGYGRAELSFASDRDLGYCLDTQQLSAGESEICRQFIIHIEHLLREAGIETAHQYFELNEDLSRFKDPSVIHTIPSILESRVLIGSKDLANALKRRFFKILPYETFVLSQIRDYNDRTVPDLSQMNLKEDRGGLRSLQIPLWLSAATFGIFPSQTAEMLALLIQKRIISPRQGYKLCQALEFLYDLRNFSASAKEYHFDDEARESGLSEKDIQSNIINDATERLYLVKKKRFQSIDDFDRYRLQMVNHIQDLSQAILQRLLDRKIVRTFSNFQVVVHLGKRLIIEVNALEGLPQVPISLIFNDPTALLELFEYVGQSEYDLSFELKDEMADLIHIITPEVISSNRTQIAKSFTNLMLTPFTANAWRIMLEICEPINAESQPRTLMGCFIPETNKMRFLLRNLAYHQHPVCVHTLNALDRTQKELDRLKKDYQELYQYLEPKHILALKWGILFHDVGKIDPQTDHEVSGTSIAVHALESIGYDDKELFTLVSLLIVHHTTVVQLSRTSAYFDQA
;
A
#
# COMPACT_ATOMS: atom_id res chain seq x y z
N MET A 1 19.39 -12.59 -1.37
CA MET A 1 19.22 -13.20 -2.70
C MET A 1 20.57 -13.03 -3.38
N GLU A 2 21.28 -14.11 -3.69
CA GLU A 2 22.53 -14.00 -4.45
C GLU A 2 22.16 -13.72 -5.92
N THR A 3 22.51 -12.54 -6.41
CA THR A 3 22.24 -12.10 -7.78
C THR A 3 23.35 -12.59 -8.71
N ASN A 4 23.35 -13.88 -9.02
CA ASN A 4 24.14 -14.43 -10.13
C ASN A 4 23.48 -14.06 -11.47
N PHE A 5 23.48 -12.77 -11.82
CA PHE A 5 23.13 -12.28 -13.16
C PHE A 5 24.40 -11.74 -13.82
N SER A 6 24.45 -11.81 -15.16
CA SER A 6 25.66 -11.45 -15.90
C SER A 6 26.14 -10.06 -15.51
N PRO A 7 27.47 -9.84 -15.34
CA PRO A 7 27.99 -8.54 -14.98
C PRO A 7 27.48 -7.48 -15.96
N ILE A 8 27.11 -6.32 -15.42
CA ILE A 8 26.67 -5.16 -16.21
C ILE A 8 27.75 -4.72 -17.23
N GLU A 9 28.99 -5.15 -17.02
CA GLU A 9 30.14 -5.05 -17.92
C GLU A 9 29.85 -5.58 -19.34
N ASN A 10 28.90 -6.51 -19.49
CA ASN A 10 28.46 -7.00 -20.80
C ASN A 10 27.64 -5.96 -21.59
N TYR A 11 27.24 -4.86 -20.96
CA TYR A 11 26.44 -3.78 -21.54
C TYR A 11 27.04 -2.40 -21.21
N PRO A 12 28.19 -2.02 -21.82
CA PRO A 12 28.92 -0.80 -21.46
C PRO A 12 28.10 0.50 -21.53
N PHE A 13 27.06 0.56 -22.38
CA PHE A 13 26.18 1.72 -22.48
C PHE A 13 25.36 2.00 -21.22
N LEU A 14 25.25 1.03 -20.29
CA LEU A 14 24.57 1.21 -19.01
C LEU A 14 25.45 1.91 -17.97
N SER A 15 26.77 1.91 -18.15
CA SER A 15 27.73 2.46 -17.17
C SER A 15 27.44 3.90 -16.74
N PRO A 16 27.06 4.85 -17.63
CA PRO A 16 26.74 6.23 -17.23
C PRO A 16 25.46 6.39 -16.40
N PHE A 17 24.68 5.31 -16.25
CA PHE A 17 23.39 5.31 -15.54
C PHE A 17 23.46 4.51 -14.23
N ILE A 18 24.66 4.06 -13.85
CA ILE A 18 24.91 3.33 -12.62
C ILE A 18 25.50 4.28 -11.60
N PHE A 19 24.90 4.27 -10.42
CA PHE A 19 25.51 4.81 -9.24
C PHE A 19 26.60 3.86 -8.72
N THR A 20 27.84 4.30 -8.76
CA THR A 20 28.95 3.63 -8.10
C THR A 20 29.22 4.31 -6.77
N GLU A 21 29.06 3.56 -5.68
CA GLU A 21 29.48 4.00 -4.35
C GLU A 21 30.99 4.20 -4.35
N ASN A 22 31.43 5.34 -3.82
CA ASN A 22 32.83 5.65 -3.59
C ASN A 22 33.04 5.82 -2.08
N PRO A 23 33.37 4.74 -1.35
CA PRO A 23 33.49 4.78 0.10
C PRO A 23 34.52 5.80 0.58
N GLU A 24 35.61 6.01 -0.17
CA GLU A 24 36.65 6.98 0.17
C GLU A 24 36.12 8.41 0.10
N GLU A 25 35.38 8.75 -0.97
CA GLU A 25 34.78 10.08 -1.12
C GLU A 25 33.70 10.36 -0.07
N LEU A 26 32.88 9.34 0.24
CA LEU A 26 31.89 9.42 1.32
C LEU A 26 32.56 9.68 2.67
N GLU A 27 33.63 8.95 2.98
CA GLU A 27 34.36 9.10 4.23
C GLU A 27 34.99 10.49 4.35
N VAL A 28 35.59 11.01 3.28
CA VAL A 28 36.14 12.38 3.25
C VAL A 28 35.06 13.43 3.52
N GLN A 29 33.89 13.32 2.87
CA GLN A 29 32.80 14.28 3.09
C GLN A 29 32.28 14.21 4.54
N LYS A 30 32.13 13.00 5.07
CA LYS A 30 31.72 12.77 6.45
C LYS A 30 32.73 13.32 7.46
N GLU A 31 34.03 13.10 7.26
CA GLU A 31 35.09 13.65 8.13
C GLU A 31 35.08 15.19 8.13
N VAL A 32 34.86 15.82 6.97
CA VAL A 32 34.73 17.27 6.87
C VAL A 32 33.56 17.78 7.70
N LEU A 33 32.39 17.15 7.58
CA LEU A 33 31.21 17.52 8.36
C LEU A 33 31.41 17.31 9.87
N LEU A 34 31.96 16.16 10.26
CA LEU A 34 32.25 15.85 11.67
C LEU A 34 33.24 16.87 12.27
N LYS A 35 34.24 17.31 11.49
CA LYS A 35 35.16 18.36 11.92
C LYS A 35 34.46 19.70 12.11
N GLN A 36 33.61 20.11 11.17
CA GLN A 36 32.83 21.35 11.30
C GLN A 36 31.91 21.32 12.52
N LEU A 37 31.28 20.16 12.76
CA LEU A 37 30.44 19.93 13.94
C LEU A 37 31.24 20.03 15.24
N GLU A 38 32.45 19.47 15.28
CA GLU A 38 33.32 19.57 16.45
C GLU A 38 33.78 21.01 16.70
N GLU A 39 34.19 21.73 15.64
CA GLU A 39 34.58 23.15 15.72
C GLU A 39 33.44 24.03 16.24
N ALA A 40 32.20 23.76 15.81
CA ALA A 40 31.00 24.46 16.28
C ALA A 40 30.58 24.06 17.72
N TRP A 41 30.88 22.82 18.14
CA TRP A 41 30.56 22.31 19.47
C TRP A 41 31.50 22.82 20.58
N GLN A 42 32.81 22.85 20.31
CA GLN A 42 33.85 23.26 21.26
C GLN A 42 33.55 24.55 22.07
N PRO A 43 33.10 25.67 21.47
CA PRO A 43 32.82 26.90 22.22
C PRO A 43 31.57 26.83 23.11
N LEU A 44 30.64 25.90 22.85
CA LEU A 44 29.38 25.74 23.58
C LEU A 44 29.46 24.68 24.68
N ALA A 45 30.50 23.85 24.66
CA ALA A 45 30.66 22.61 25.42
C ALA A 45 29.97 22.62 26.79
N VAL A 46 28.77 22.03 26.81
CA VAL A 46 27.98 21.83 28.04
C VAL A 46 28.52 20.61 28.76
N ALA A 47 28.54 20.64 30.10
CA ALA A 47 28.94 19.48 30.89
C ALA A 47 27.97 18.31 30.65
N SER A 48 28.49 17.10 30.43
CA SER A 48 27.72 15.88 30.22
C SER A 48 26.77 15.52 31.37
N SER A 49 26.98 16.09 32.56
CA SER A 49 26.09 15.95 33.72
C SER A 49 24.72 16.63 33.52
N GLN A 50 24.58 17.55 32.56
CA GLN A 50 23.33 18.23 32.22
C GLN A 50 22.76 17.67 30.91
N TYR A 51 22.35 16.39 30.93
CA TYR A 51 21.99 15.63 29.71
C TYR A 51 20.96 16.33 28.79
N MET A 52 19.93 16.98 29.32
CA MET A 52 18.94 17.69 28.49
C MET A 52 19.55 18.90 27.76
N GLU A 53 20.32 19.72 28.48
CA GLU A 53 20.97 20.91 27.93
C GLU A 53 22.07 20.51 26.93
N TYR A 54 22.81 19.45 27.24
CA TYR A 54 23.79 18.85 26.35
C TYR A 54 23.15 18.41 25.02
N LEU A 55 22.12 17.56 25.07
CA LEU A 55 21.46 17.05 23.86
C LEU A 55 20.82 18.19 23.04
N THR A 56 20.15 19.13 23.71
CA THR A 56 19.56 20.30 23.03
C THR A 56 20.62 21.16 22.35
N ALA A 57 21.78 21.36 22.97
CA ALA A 57 22.88 22.12 22.38
C ALA A 57 23.52 21.37 21.21
N ARG A 58 23.71 20.05 21.34
CA ARG A 58 24.20 19.17 20.26
C ARG A 58 23.27 19.16 19.05
N GLU A 59 21.97 19.08 19.27
CA GLU A 59 20.93 19.15 18.25
C GLU A 59 21.00 20.48 17.48
N LYS A 60 21.13 21.62 18.18
CA LYS A 60 21.28 22.94 17.55
C LYS A 60 22.55 23.08 16.73
N VAL A 61 23.68 22.56 17.23
CA VAL A 61 24.95 22.55 16.49
C VAL A 61 24.81 21.72 15.22
N PHE A 62 24.22 20.53 15.34
CA PHE A 62 23.96 19.67 14.19
C PHE A 62 23.08 20.36 13.15
N ALA A 63 21.94 20.91 13.58
CA ALA A 63 21.01 21.61 12.71
C ALA A 63 21.69 22.75 11.94
N GLY A 64 22.41 23.64 12.64
CA GLY A 64 23.04 24.79 12.00
C GLY A 64 24.10 24.42 10.95
N VAL A 65 25.00 23.49 11.29
CA VAL A 65 26.08 23.06 10.39
C VAL A 65 25.53 22.30 9.19
N ILE A 66 24.58 21.38 9.41
CA ILE A 66 24.05 20.53 8.34
C ILE A 66 23.10 21.31 7.42
N GLU A 67 22.29 22.23 7.94
CA GLU A 67 21.43 23.08 7.12
C GLU A 67 22.27 23.96 6.18
N GLU A 68 23.33 24.59 6.70
CA GLU A 68 24.25 25.40 5.91
C GLU A 68 24.97 24.56 4.84
N TYR A 69 25.54 23.43 5.24
CA TYR A 69 26.20 22.51 4.32
C TYR A 69 25.25 22.02 3.22
N TYR A 70 24.05 21.56 3.59
CA TYR A 70 23.06 21.07 2.65
C TYR A 70 22.70 22.16 1.63
N ARG A 71 22.37 23.36 2.10
CA ARG A 71 22.00 24.51 1.24
C ARG A 71 23.12 24.86 0.25
N GLU A 72 24.37 24.92 0.71
CA GLU A 72 25.51 25.22 -0.17
C GLU A 72 25.75 24.14 -1.23
N GLN A 73 25.76 22.87 -0.83
CA GLN A 73 26.01 21.77 -1.75
C GLN A 73 24.84 21.59 -2.72
N TYR A 74 23.60 21.68 -2.23
CA TYR A 74 22.41 21.61 -3.05
C TYR A 74 22.43 22.68 -4.15
N LYS A 75 22.73 23.94 -3.80
CA LYS A 75 22.88 25.03 -4.77
C LYS A 75 23.95 24.71 -5.84
N LYS A 76 25.13 24.24 -5.43
CA LYS A 76 26.19 23.84 -6.39
C LYS A 76 25.73 22.73 -7.33
N ILE A 77 24.98 21.76 -6.83
CA ILE A 77 24.44 20.65 -7.65
C ILE A 77 23.41 21.19 -8.64
N VAL A 78 22.48 22.05 -8.19
CA VAL A 78 21.48 22.72 -9.05
C VAL A 78 22.15 23.53 -10.15
N GLU A 79 23.12 24.38 -9.82
CA GLU A 79 23.86 25.18 -10.80
C GLU A 79 24.60 24.29 -11.82
N SER A 80 25.26 23.23 -11.35
CA SER A 80 25.94 22.28 -12.24
C SER A 80 24.97 21.49 -13.15
N SER A 81 23.70 21.33 -12.74
CA SER A 81 22.70 20.61 -13.52
C SER A 81 22.30 21.34 -14.81
N LEU A 82 22.47 22.66 -14.88
CA LEU A 82 22.21 23.42 -16.12
C LEU A 82 23.20 23.08 -17.24
N CYS A 83 24.41 22.67 -16.87
CA CYS A 83 25.51 22.40 -17.79
C CYS A 83 25.78 20.90 -18.01
N THR A 84 25.11 20.00 -17.27
CA THR A 84 25.32 18.55 -17.44
C THR A 84 24.69 18.04 -18.73
N ASN A 85 25.41 17.12 -19.39
CA ASN A 85 24.92 16.38 -20.56
C ASN A 85 24.18 15.09 -20.18
N ASN A 86 24.25 14.68 -18.90
CA ASN A 86 23.57 13.50 -18.38
C ASN A 86 23.01 13.81 -16.98
N SER A 87 21.70 13.75 -16.83
CA SER A 87 21.04 14.03 -15.55
C SER A 87 21.39 13.01 -14.45
N PHE A 88 21.85 11.79 -14.78
CA PHE A 88 22.27 10.81 -13.78
C PHE A 88 23.50 11.25 -12.97
N ASP A 89 24.33 12.15 -13.51
CA ASP A 89 25.40 12.78 -12.74
C ASP A 89 24.83 13.68 -11.64
N THR A 90 23.75 14.42 -11.94
CA THR A 90 23.02 15.24 -10.96
C THR A 90 22.35 14.36 -9.90
N LEU A 91 21.67 13.28 -10.32
CA LEU A 91 21.06 12.32 -9.39
C LEU A 91 22.12 11.72 -8.45
N SER A 92 23.25 11.27 -9.00
CA SER A 92 24.34 10.68 -8.22
C SER A 92 24.94 11.65 -7.20
N LYS A 93 25.16 12.92 -7.59
CA LYS A 93 25.64 13.95 -6.66
C LYS A 93 24.63 14.22 -5.54
N ASN A 94 23.35 14.31 -5.87
CA ASN A 94 22.30 14.54 -4.88
C ASN A 94 22.15 13.34 -3.93
N THR A 95 22.26 12.11 -4.44
CA THR A 95 22.32 10.89 -3.62
C THR A 95 23.52 10.89 -2.68
N ARG A 96 24.73 11.21 -3.16
CA ARG A 96 25.94 11.28 -2.30
C ARG A 96 25.82 12.34 -1.21
N LEU A 97 25.24 13.50 -1.53
CA LEU A 97 24.97 14.55 -0.56
C LEU A 97 24.13 13.99 0.60
N LEU A 98 23.04 13.30 0.30
CA LEU A 98 22.17 12.73 1.34
C LEU A 98 22.83 11.54 2.06
N ASP A 99 23.55 10.67 1.37
CA ASP A 99 24.33 9.57 1.98
C ASP A 99 25.30 10.16 3.02
N SER A 100 26.05 11.21 2.68
CA SER A 100 27.02 11.87 3.58
C SER A 100 26.37 12.44 4.86
N ILE A 101 25.19 13.05 4.73
CA ILE A 101 24.45 13.63 5.86
C ILE A 101 23.94 12.53 6.78
N ILE A 102 23.40 11.44 6.24
CA ILE A 102 22.88 10.32 7.04
C ILE A 102 24.01 9.60 7.79
N HIS A 103 25.14 9.36 7.12
CA HIS A 103 26.33 8.80 7.78
C HIS A 103 26.84 9.71 8.90
N THR A 104 26.85 11.03 8.67
CA THR A 104 27.22 12.01 9.68
C THR A 104 26.23 12.01 10.85
N ALA A 105 24.92 11.98 10.60
CA ALA A 105 23.89 11.93 11.64
C ALA A 105 24.03 10.69 12.51
N PHE A 106 24.29 9.53 11.91
CA PHE A 106 24.52 8.28 12.62
C PHE A 106 25.75 8.36 13.53
N GLU A 107 26.89 8.83 13.02
CA GLU A 107 28.13 8.90 13.78
C GLU A 107 28.07 9.96 14.89
N TYR A 108 27.51 11.13 14.57
CA TYR A 108 27.28 12.21 15.53
C TYR A 108 26.31 11.79 16.64
N GLY A 109 25.21 11.13 16.29
CA GLY A 109 24.27 10.59 17.27
C GLY A 109 24.88 9.45 18.09
N PHE A 110 25.78 8.65 17.52
CA PHE A 110 26.43 7.55 18.26
C PHE A 110 27.34 8.10 19.36
N ALA A 111 28.00 9.23 19.12
CA ALA A 111 28.75 9.94 20.17
C ALA A 111 27.85 10.39 21.33
N ASP A 112 26.57 10.67 21.08
CA ASP A 112 25.59 11.05 22.10
C ASP A 112 25.04 9.86 22.90
N LEU A 113 25.30 8.61 22.48
CA LEU A 113 24.59 7.42 22.96
C LEU A 113 24.66 7.23 24.48
N GLN A 114 25.80 7.54 25.10
CA GLN A 114 25.95 7.44 26.55
C GLN A 114 25.11 8.47 27.31
N ILE A 115 24.98 9.69 26.77
CA ILE A 115 24.14 10.75 27.34
C ILE A 115 22.67 10.45 27.08
N LEU A 116 22.35 9.96 25.88
CA LEU A 116 21.02 9.49 25.50
C LEU A 116 20.55 8.38 26.46
N LYS A 117 21.42 7.43 26.81
CA LYS A 117 21.12 6.38 27.80
C LYS A 117 20.71 6.95 29.17
N GLU A 118 21.37 8.00 29.66
CA GLU A 118 20.98 8.63 30.92
C GLU A 118 19.62 9.35 30.82
N ARG A 119 19.31 9.98 29.68
CA ARG A 119 17.97 10.52 29.39
C ARG A 119 16.91 9.41 29.40
N ILE A 120 17.13 8.32 28.66
CA ILE A 120 16.21 7.17 28.58
C ILE A 120 15.90 6.63 29.97
N LYS A 121 16.94 6.43 30.80
CA LYS A 121 16.81 5.96 32.17
C LYS A 121 15.94 6.89 33.03
N GLU A 122 16.08 8.20 32.88
CA GLU A 122 15.27 9.16 33.62
C GLU A 122 13.81 9.18 33.13
N ASP A 123 13.60 9.11 31.81
CA ASP A 123 12.26 9.07 31.22
C ASP A 123 11.51 7.78 31.61
N LEU A 124 12.17 6.62 31.58
CA LEU A 124 11.62 5.36 32.07
C LEU A 124 11.29 5.40 33.56
N LYS A 125 12.13 6.06 34.39
CA LYS A 125 11.83 6.25 35.83
C LYS A 125 10.61 7.14 36.04
N LYS A 126 10.48 8.24 35.29
CA LYS A 126 9.32 9.13 35.34
C LYS A 126 8.05 8.40 34.93
N GLU A 127 8.10 7.62 33.83
CA GLU A 127 6.98 6.80 33.37
C GLU A 127 6.58 5.78 34.45
N LEU A 128 7.56 5.04 35.01
CA LEU A 128 7.33 4.07 36.07
C LEU A 128 6.66 4.70 37.30
N LEU A 129 7.17 5.85 37.76
CA LEU A 129 6.61 6.57 38.91
C LEU A 129 5.17 7.05 38.62
N PHE A 130 4.92 7.57 37.42
CA PHE A 130 3.60 8.00 36.99
C PHE A 130 2.60 6.83 36.98
N LYS A 131 2.98 5.71 36.36
CA LYS A 131 2.16 4.49 36.26
C LYS A 131 1.89 3.88 37.65
N LYS A 132 2.89 3.83 38.55
CA LYS A 132 2.71 3.41 39.96
C LYS A 132 1.69 4.27 40.71
N ARG A 133 1.67 5.58 40.46
CA ARG A 133 0.75 6.53 41.10
C ARG A 133 -0.65 6.52 40.50
N SER A 134 -0.78 6.28 39.19
CA SER A 134 -2.05 6.35 38.47
C SER A 134 -2.87 5.06 38.57
N LEU A 135 -2.22 3.89 38.59
CA LEU A 135 -2.89 2.59 38.62
C LEU A 135 -3.88 2.42 39.80
N PRO A 136 -3.54 2.79 41.05
CA PRO A 136 -4.51 2.73 42.16
C PRO A 136 -5.73 3.63 41.96
N ARG A 137 -5.56 4.79 41.31
CA ARG A 137 -6.67 5.72 41.01
C ARG A 137 -7.62 5.13 39.98
N LYS A 138 -7.08 4.46 38.94
CA LYS A 138 -7.89 3.74 37.94
C LYS A 138 -8.66 2.58 38.56
N LYS A 139 -8.02 1.77 39.42
CA LYS A 139 -8.71 0.70 40.17
C LYS A 139 -9.86 1.24 41.03
N LYS A 140 -9.65 2.35 41.74
CA LYS A 140 -10.71 3.00 42.51
C LYS A 140 -11.88 3.50 41.63
N LYS A 141 -11.61 4.00 40.42
CA LYS A 141 -12.65 4.38 39.46
C LYS A 141 -13.44 3.17 38.98
N LEU A 142 -12.77 2.04 38.73
CA LEU A 142 -13.42 0.79 38.36
C LEU A 142 -14.37 0.31 39.47
N ASP A 143 -13.93 0.30 40.72
CA ASP A 143 -14.76 -0.08 41.87
C ASP A 143 -16.00 0.82 42.01
N LEU A 144 -15.84 2.13 41.78
CA LEU A 144 -16.96 3.07 41.76
C LEU A 144 -17.93 2.80 40.61
N SER A 145 -17.44 2.46 39.42
CA SER A 145 -18.29 2.11 38.26
C SER A 145 -19.13 0.87 38.55
N ARG A 146 -18.50 -0.18 39.11
CA ARG A 146 -19.19 -1.41 39.56
C ARG A 146 -20.29 -1.12 40.57
N THR A 147 -20.02 -0.24 41.55
CA THR A 147 -21.02 0.16 42.53
C THR A 147 -22.21 0.91 41.89
N GLN A 148 -22.01 1.62 40.77
CA GLN A 148 -23.13 2.26 40.05
C GLN A 148 -23.92 1.25 39.22
N ILE A 149 -23.26 0.29 38.59
CA ILE A 149 -23.91 -0.83 37.89
C ILE A 149 -24.87 -1.57 38.83
N GLU A 150 -24.38 -2.00 40.00
CA GLU A 150 -25.19 -2.69 41.02
C GLU A 150 -26.41 -1.88 41.48
N LYS A 151 -26.31 -0.53 41.50
CA LYS A 151 -27.45 0.33 41.85
C LYS A 151 -28.50 0.42 40.75
N VAL A 152 -28.07 0.47 39.49
CA VAL A 152 -28.95 0.59 38.33
C VAL A 152 -29.65 -0.74 38.02
N GLU A 153 -29.04 -1.88 38.33
CA GLU A 153 -29.65 -3.21 38.19
C GLU A 153 -30.88 -3.46 39.11
N SER A 154 -31.12 -2.57 40.08
CA SER A 154 -32.18 -2.75 41.10
C SER A 154 -33.62 -2.46 40.61
N ASN A 155 -33.84 -1.97 39.37
CA ASN A 155 -35.19 -1.72 38.82
C ASN A 155 -35.29 -1.96 37.27
N PRO A 156 -35.59 -3.19 36.80
CA PRO A 156 -35.39 -3.61 35.39
C PRO A 156 -36.39 -3.05 34.34
N GLU A 157 -37.46 -2.37 34.74
CA GLU A 157 -38.54 -1.92 33.85
C GLU A 157 -38.37 -0.49 33.30
N ASP A 158 -37.36 0.25 33.73
CA ASP A 158 -37.11 1.63 33.30
C ASP A 158 -36.16 1.70 32.08
N GLN A 159 -36.62 2.36 31.00
CA GLN A 159 -35.87 2.52 29.75
C GLN A 159 -34.61 3.39 29.91
N ASP A 160 -34.65 4.41 30.77
CA ASP A 160 -33.52 5.31 31.02
C ASP A 160 -32.42 4.61 31.83
N GLN A 161 -32.81 3.72 32.75
CA GLN A 161 -31.87 2.89 33.52
C GLN A 161 -31.14 1.88 32.64
N ARG A 162 -31.78 1.32 31.61
CA ARG A 162 -31.09 0.44 30.64
C ARG A 162 -30.02 1.16 29.83
N GLN A 163 -30.24 2.43 29.46
CA GLN A 163 -29.23 3.23 28.78
C GLN A 163 -28.07 3.58 29.71
N MET A 164 -28.37 3.94 30.96
CA MET A 164 -27.33 4.19 31.98
C MET A 164 -26.52 2.93 32.31
N LEU A 165 -27.15 1.76 32.37
CA LEU A 165 -26.48 0.47 32.57
C LEU A 165 -25.45 0.22 31.46
N LYS A 166 -25.88 0.31 30.19
CA LYS A 166 -24.98 0.17 29.03
C LYS A 166 -23.80 1.14 29.05
N TYR A 167 -24.03 2.37 29.51
CA TYR A 167 -22.97 3.38 29.65
C TYR A 167 -21.97 3.04 30.75
N TYR A 168 -22.42 2.57 31.92
CA TYR A 168 -21.50 2.16 32.98
C TYR A 168 -20.77 0.85 32.67
N GLU A 169 -21.42 -0.09 31.98
CA GLU A 169 -20.82 -1.31 31.45
C GLU A 169 -19.72 -1.00 30.42
N SER A 170 -19.94 -0.03 29.52
CA SER A 170 -18.91 0.38 28.55
C SER A 170 -17.70 1.02 29.25
N ILE A 171 -17.93 1.89 30.24
CA ILE A 171 -16.86 2.48 31.07
C ILE A 171 -16.11 1.41 31.85
N GLU A 172 -16.82 0.42 32.40
CA GLU A 172 -16.18 -0.69 33.12
C GLU A 172 -15.25 -1.46 32.19
N ALA A 173 -15.73 -1.84 30.99
CA ALA A 173 -14.94 -2.54 29.99
C ALA A 173 -13.68 -1.73 29.58
N GLU A 174 -13.84 -0.44 29.31
CA GLU A 174 -12.72 0.47 29.02
C GLU A 174 -11.71 0.53 30.17
N LEU A 175 -12.19 0.71 31.41
CA LEU A 175 -11.32 0.80 32.59
C LEU A 175 -10.58 -0.51 32.87
N ILE A 176 -11.23 -1.66 32.67
CA ILE A 176 -10.58 -2.98 32.78
C ILE A 176 -9.42 -3.06 31.79
N HIS A 177 -9.70 -2.77 30.51
CA HIS A 177 -8.68 -2.80 29.47
C HIS A 177 -7.53 -1.82 29.75
N GLU A 178 -7.84 -0.59 30.16
CA GLU A 178 -6.84 0.40 30.53
C GLU A 178 -5.97 -0.03 31.73
N ILE A 179 -6.56 -0.70 32.73
CA ILE A 179 -5.89 -1.21 33.92
C ILE A 179 -4.98 -2.38 33.56
N GLU A 180 -5.44 -3.28 32.69
CA GLU A 180 -4.65 -4.40 32.16
C GLU A 180 -3.41 -3.86 31.42
N ASN A 181 -3.62 -3.00 30.42
CA ASN A 181 -2.53 -2.37 29.66
C ASN A 181 -1.57 -1.57 30.57
N HIS A 182 -2.11 -0.84 31.57
CA HIS A 182 -1.27 -0.13 32.53
C HIS A 182 -0.45 -1.09 33.40
N SER A 183 -1.03 -2.21 33.83
CA SER A 183 -0.37 -3.18 34.71
C SER A 183 0.71 -3.95 33.97
N GLU A 184 0.45 -4.33 32.71
CA GLU A 184 1.43 -4.95 31.84
C GLU A 184 2.62 -4.01 31.58
N ARG A 185 2.34 -2.77 31.16
CA ARG A 185 3.39 -1.76 30.96
C ARG A 185 4.18 -1.47 32.24
N LEU A 186 3.53 -1.49 33.40
CA LEU A 186 4.22 -1.31 34.69
C LEU A 186 5.25 -2.42 34.91
N LYS A 187 4.86 -3.67 34.67
CA LYS A 187 5.74 -4.84 34.81
C LYS A 187 6.90 -4.76 33.82
N GLU A 188 6.63 -4.42 32.56
CA GLU A 188 7.68 -4.20 31.56
C GLU A 188 8.69 -3.14 32.01
N LEU A 189 8.23 -2.00 32.52
CA LEU A 189 9.12 -0.92 33.00
C LEU A 189 9.99 -1.35 34.19
N GLU A 190 9.45 -2.16 35.10
CA GLU A 190 10.19 -2.72 36.23
C GLU A 190 11.30 -3.69 35.77
N GLU A 191 11.07 -4.43 34.69
CA GLU A 191 12.05 -5.33 34.08
C GLU A 191 13.05 -4.60 33.17
N LEU A 192 12.60 -3.57 32.44
CA LEU A 192 13.37 -2.84 31.45
C LEU A 192 14.37 -1.87 32.07
N LEU A 193 13.99 -1.13 33.10
CA LEU A 193 14.83 -0.09 33.69
C LEU A 193 16.19 -0.63 34.21
N PRO A 194 16.26 -1.77 34.93
CA PRO A 194 17.54 -2.37 35.32
C PRO A 194 18.37 -2.88 34.13
N GLN A 195 17.72 -3.32 33.05
CA GLN A 195 18.42 -3.79 31.85
C GLN A 195 19.09 -2.61 31.14
N VAL A 196 18.36 -1.53 30.86
CA VAL A 196 18.92 -0.31 30.24
C VAL A 196 20.13 0.20 31.03
N GLN A 197 20.08 0.17 32.37
CA GLN A 197 21.22 0.59 33.21
C GLN A 197 22.48 -0.26 32.97
N LYS A 198 22.31 -1.57 32.78
CA LYS A 198 23.41 -2.53 32.60
C LYS A 198 23.90 -2.62 31.15
N SER A 199 23.06 -2.30 30.17
CA SER A 199 23.38 -2.38 28.75
C SER A 199 24.47 -1.38 28.37
N ASP A 200 25.45 -1.81 27.57
CA ASP A 200 26.47 -0.95 26.98
C ASP A 200 26.62 -1.32 25.50
N ILE A 201 26.08 -0.48 24.62
CA ILE A 201 26.03 -0.77 23.18
C ILE A 201 27.29 -0.21 22.53
N LYS A 202 28.12 -1.12 22.03
CA LYS A 202 29.27 -0.80 21.19
C LYS A 202 28.84 -0.65 19.74
N LEU A 203 29.62 0.12 18.97
CA LEU A 203 29.34 0.39 17.55
C LEU A 203 29.19 -0.89 16.72
N ASN A 204 30.05 -1.89 16.97
CA ASN A 204 29.99 -3.16 16.25
C ASN A 204 28.69 -3.95 16.54
N VAL A 205 28.21 -3.93 17.79
CA VAL A 205 26.93 -4.55 18.17
C VAL A 205 25.80 -3.83 17.46
N LEU A 206 25.79 -2.49 17.50
CA LEU A 206 24.79 -1.68 16.82
C LEU A 206 24.76 -1.97 15.31
N LEU A 207 25.91 -1.95 14.62
CA LEU A 207 26.00 -2.21 13.18
C LEU A 207 25.61 -3.64 12.79
N ASN A 208 25.73 -4.61 13.70
CA ASN A 208 25.34 -6.00 13.45
C ASN A 208 23.83 -6.23 13.59
N HIS A 209 23.15 -5.45 14.45
CA HIS A 209 21.73 -5.63 14.77
C HIS A 209 20.81 -4.53 14.22
N LEU A 210 21.36 -3.43 13.71
CA LEU A 210 20.62 -2.35 13.05
C LEU A 210 21.08 -2.24 11.60
N VAL A 211 20.12 -1.97 10.71
CA VAL A 211 20.41 -1.52 9.35
C VAL A 211 19.58 -0.30 9.01
N VAL A 212 20.24 0.72 8.45
CA VAL A 212 19.65 1.91 7.83
C VAL A 212 19.73 1.73 6.32
N PHE A 213 18.60 1.89 5.63
CA PHE A 213 18.53 1.68 4.19
C PHE A 213 17.68 2.74 3.50
N ALA A 214 18.10 3.14 2.30
CA ALA A 214 17.34 4.00 1.41
C ALA A 214 16.30 3.18 0.64
N ARG A 215 15.10 3.74 0.46
CA ARG A 215 13.98 3.11 -0.28
C ARG A 215 13.62 3.93 -1.52
N GLY A 216 12.81 3.37 -2.40
CA GLY A 216 12.26 4.09 -3.55
C GLY A 216 13.33 4.71 -4.46
N GLY A 217 13.09 5.94 -4.94
CA GLY A 217 14.04 6.66 -5.79
C GLY A 217 15.39 6.91 -5.12
N TYR A 218 15.41 7.06 -3.79
CA TYR A 218 16.66 7.20 -3.04
C TYR A 218 17.44 5.88 -2.99
N GLY A 219 16.74 4.77 -2.76
CA GLY A 219 17.29 3.41 -2.80
C GLY A 219 17.94 3.10 -4.14
N ARG A 220 17.30 3.53 -5.23
CA ARG A 220 17.84 3.37 -6.59
C ARG A 220 18.97 4.33 -6.99
N ALA A 221 19.36 5.23 -6.08
CA ALA A 221 20.29 6.33 -6.39
C ALA A 221 19.81 7.21 -7.57
N GLU A 222 18.49 7.33 -7.70
CA GLU A 222 17.79 8.16 -8.68
C GLU A 222 17.10 9.34 -7.98
N LEU A 223 17.79 9.92 -6.99
CA LEU A 223 17.24 10.96 -6.13
C LEU A 223 17.19 12.31 -6.86
N SER A 224 16.06 12.59 -7.51
CA SER A 224 15.77 13.90 -8.10
C SER A 224 15.50 14.96 -7.03
N PHE A 225 15.58 16.24 -7.40
CA PHE A 225 15.20 17.36 -6.53
C PHE A 225 13.71 17.36 -6.12
N ALA A 226 12.84 16.72 -6.91
CA ALA A 226 11.42 16.55 -6.61
C ALA A 226 11.10 15.26 -5.83
N SER A 227 12.12 14.53 -5.35
CA SER A 227 11.92 13.23 -4.70
C SER A 227 11.79 13.37 -3.20
N ASP A 228 10.90 12.56 -2.63
CA ASP A 228 10.87 12.27 -1.20
C ASP A 228 12.17 11.58 -0.77
N ARG A 229 12.57 11.78 0.48
CA ARG A 229 13.77 11.20 1.09
C ARG A 229 13.39 9.96 1.89
N ASP A 230 13.13 8.85 1.18
CA ASP A 230 12.61 7.63 1.78
C ASP A 230 13.69 6.84 2.55
N LEU A 231 13.52 6.72 3.87
CA LEU A 231 14.39 5.92 4.75
C LEU A 231 13.70 4.71 5.33
N GLY A 232 14.51 3.72 5.71
CA GLY A 232 14.08 2.51 6.37
C GLY A 232 15.08 2.12 7.46
N TYR A 233 14.55 1.67 8.60
CA TYR A 233 15.30 1.10 9.70
C TYR A 233 14.81 -0.31 9.96
N CYS A 234 15.73 -1.25 10.16
CA CYS A 234 15.37 -2.58 10.64
C CYS A 234 16.26 -2.96 11.82
N LEU A 235 15.62 -3.38 12.91
CA LEU A 235 16.27 -3.85 14.13
C LEU A 235 16.07 -5.35 14.33
N ASP A 236 17.14 -6.08 14.63
CA ASP A 236 17.07 -7.46 15.11
C ASP A 236 17.02 -7.48 16.64
N THR A 237 15.80 -7.57 17.19
CA THR A 237 15.57 -7.61 18.65
C THR A 237 15.79 -9.01 19.24
N GLN A 238 15.96 -10.06 18.42
CA GLN A 238 16.06 -11.43 18.94
C GLN A 238 17.39 -11.71 19.66
N GLN A 239 18.44 -11.01 19.25
CA GLN A 239 19.80 -11.19 19.79
C GLN A 239 20.19 -10.09 20.79
N LEU A 240 19.28 -9.15 21.06
CA LEU A 240 19.48 -8.04 21.99
C LEU A 240 18.66 -8.27 23.25
N SER A 241 19.18 -7.83 24.40
CA SER A 241 18.36 -7.66 25.60
C SER A 241 17.26 -6.61 25.37
N ALA A 242 16.22 -6.59 26.22
CA ALA A 242 15.17 -5.58 26.11
C ALA A 242 15.74 -4.16 26.33
N GLY A 243 16.72 -4.03 27.23
CA GLY A 243 17.44 -2.78 27.45
C GLY A 243 18.25 -2.31 26.24
N GLU A 244 18.96 -3.21 25.57
CA GLU A 244 19.70 -2.87 24.34
C GLU A 244 18.76 -2.51 23.19
N SER A 245 17.68 -3.28 23.02
CA SER A 245 16.66 -2.99 22.01
C SER A 245 16.03 -1.61 22.21
N GLU A 246 15.78 -1.22 23.47
CA GLU A 246 15.25 0.11 23.77
C GLU A 246 16.24 1.23 23.46
N ILE A 247 17.52 1.06 23.83
CA ILE A 247 18.55 2.04 23.48
C ILE A 247 18.67 2.19 21.94
N CYS A 248 18.63 1.08 21.19
CA CYS A 248 18.62 1.13 19.73
C CYS A 248 17.40 1.87 19.16
N ARG A 249 16.20 1.63 19.68
CA ARG A 249 14.98 2.35 19.26
C ARG A 249 15.09 3.86 19.50
N GLN A 250 15.54 4.24 20.69
CA GLN A 250 15.72 5.64 21.05
C GLN A 250 16.84 6.31 20.25
N PHE A 251 17.88 5.55 19.89
CA PHE A 251 18.93 6.01 18.99
C PHE A 251 18.41 6.30 17.58
N ILE A 252 17.54 5.45 17.02
CA ILE A 252 16.89 5.71 15.73
C ILE A 252 16.05 6.98 15.81
N ILE A 253 15.26 7.16 16.88
CA ILE A 253 14.48 8.39 17.10
C ILE A 253 15.39 9.62 17.18
N HIS A 254 16.55 9.50 17.83
CA HIS A 254 17.54 10.58 17.92
C HIS A 254 18.11 10.96 16.54
N ILE A 255 18.47 9.99 15.70
CA ILE A 255 18.92 10.26 14.31
C ILE A 255 17.84 11.01 13.53
N GLU A 256 16.61 10.53 13.58
CA GLU A 256 15.48 11.17 12.87
C GLU A 256 15.19 12.58 13.39
N HIS A 257 15.35 12.80 14.71
CA HIS A 257 15.24 14.12 15.31
C HIS A 257 16.34 15.06 14.82
N LEU A 258 17.61 14.62 14.82
CA LEU A 258 18.74 15.39 14.30
C LEU A 258 18.52 15.79 12.82
N LEU A 259 18.10 14.84 11.98
CA LEU A 259 17.83 15.11 10.56
C LEU A 259 16.70 16.14 10.40
N ARG A 260 15.60 16.00 11.14
CA ARG A 260 14.46 16.93 11.09
C ARG A 260 14.87 18.34 11.51
N GLU A 261 15.59 18.50 12.62
CA GLU A 261 16.04 19.80 13.09
C GLU A 261 16.98 20.48 12.08
N ALA A 262 17.71 19.70 11.28
CA ALA A 262 18.54 20.20 10.18
C ALA A 262 17.76 20.51 8.88
N GLY A 263 16.43 20.43 8.87
CA GLY A 263 15.59 20.60 7.67
C GLY A 263 15.63 19.42 6.71
N ILE A 264 16.18 18.28 7.14
CA ILE A 264 16.23 17.04 6.36
C ILE A 264 15.03 16.17 6.73
N GLU A 265 13.86 16.52 6.19
CA GLU A 265 12.64 15.71 6.37
C GLU A 265 12.72 14.40 5.57
N THR A 266 12.45 13.29 6.25
CA THR A 266 12.55 11.92 5.73
C THR A 266 11.19 11.22 5.81
N ALA A 267 10.87 10.42 4.79
CA ALA A 267 9.74 9.50 4.82
C ALA A 267 10.22 8.14 5.36
N HIS A 268 10.44 8.06 6.68
CA HIS A 268 11.02 6.87 7.29
C HIS A 268 9.99 5.76 7.60
N GLN A 269 10.45 4.52 7.57
CA GLN A 269 9.72 3.34 8.04
C GLN A 269 10.59 2.53 8.99
N TYR A 270 10.00 2.05 10.08
CA TYR A 270 10.66 1.20 11.07
C TYR A 270 10.14 -0.23 10.99
N PHE A 271 11.07 -1.20 11.07
CA PHE A 271 10.78 -2.62 11.05
C PHE A 271 11.53 -3.34 12.18
N GLU A 272 10.93 -4.38 12.71
CA GLU A 272 11.62 -5.37 13.55
C GLU A 272 11.68 -6.71 12.82
N LEU A 273 12.84 -7.37 12.82
CA LEU A 273 13.05 -8.56 12.00
C LEU A 273 12.06 -9.70 12.29
N ASN A 274 11.49 -9.75 13.49
CA ASN A 274 10.55 -10.75 13.97
C ASN A 274 9.08 -10.30 13.94
N GLU A 275 8.77 -9.07 13.54
CA GLU A 275 7.40 -8.55 13.54
C GLU A 275 6.50 -9.30 12.54
N ASP A 276 5.18 -9.29 12.74
CA ASP A 276 4.25 -9.80 11.73
C ASP A 276 4.08 -8.81 10.58
N LEU A 277 4.52 -9.24 9.39
CA LEU A 277 4.42 -8.47 8.16
C LEU A 277 3.13 -8.78 7.37
N SER A 278 2.24 -9.64 7.89
CA SER A 278 0.98 -10.03 7.23
C SER A 278 0.13 -8.84 6.80
N ARG A 279 0.16 -7.74 7.56
CA ARG A 279 -0.49 -6.46 7.23
C ARG A 279 -0.14 -5.91 5.84
N PHE A 280 1.06 -6.21 5.33
CA PHE A 280 1.51 -5.76 3.99
C PHE A 280 0.90 -6.57 2.83
N LYS A 281 0.18 -7.66 3.11
CA LYS A 281 -0.57 -8.41 2.09
C LYS A 281 -1.82 -7.68 1.62
N ASP A 282 -2.28 -6.69 2.38
CA ASP A 282 -3.47 -5.94 2.05
C ASP A 282 -3.26 -5.13 0.75
N PRO A 283 -4.23 -5.18 -0.19
CA PRO A 283 -4.13 -4.44 -1.45
C PRO A 283 -3.84 -2.94 -1.28
N SER A 284 -4.25 -2.31 -0.17
CA SER A 284 -4.02 -0.87 0.03
C SER A 284 -2.56 -0.52 0.30
N VAL A 285 -1.77 -1.44 0.87
CA VAL A 285 -0.36 -1.20 1.26
C VAL A 285 0.65 -2.01 0.45
N ILE A 286 0.18 -2.89 -0.43
CA ILE A 286 1.00 -3.78 -1.25
C ILE A 286 2.07 -3.05 -2.09
N HIS A 287 1.80 -1.79 -2.45
CA HIS A 287 2.70 -0.91 -3.18
C HIS A 287 3.98 -0.51 -2.39
N THR A 288 4.02 -0.76 -1.09
CA THR A 288 5.20 -0.54 -0.24
C THR A 288 6.23 -1.68 -0.39
N ILE A 289 5.80 -2.88 -0.78
CA ILE A 289 6.69 -4.05 -0.86
C ILE A 289 7.83 -3.83 -1.88
N PRO A 290 7.57 -3.36 -3.13
CA PRO A 290 8.64 -3.11 -4.10
C PRO A 290 9.72 -2.17 -3.59
N SER A 291 9.36 -1.07 -2.89
CA SER A 291 10.32 -0.07 -2.41
C SER A 291 11.25 -0.62 -1.32
N ILE A 292 10.82 -1.65 -0.58
CA ILE A 292 11.65 -2.36 0.40
C ILE A 292 12.54 -3.40 -0.31
N LEU A 293 12.02 -4.10 -1.30
CA LEU A 293 12.77 -5.13 -2.03
C LEU A 293 13.90 -4.52 -2.88
N GLU A 294 13.70 -3.34 -3.47
CA GLU A 294 14.70 -2.58 -4.23
C GLU A 294 15.65 -1.73 -3.36
N SER A 295 15.54 -1.80 -2.02
CA SER A 295 16.28 -0.90 -1.12
C SER A 295 17.81 -1.04 -1.20
N ARG A 296 18.51 0.03 -0.84
CA ARG A 296 19.99 0.07 -0.76
C ARG A 296 20.42 0.31 0.69
N VAL A 297 21.32 -0.53 1.19
CA VAL A 297 21.87 -0.39 2.54
C VAL A 297 22.79 0.82 2.57
N LEU A 298 22.58 1.71 3.55
CA LEU A 298 23.46 2.84 3.83
C LEU A 298 24.44 2.46 4.96
N ILE A 299 23.89 2.02 6.09
CA ILE A 299 24.65 1.78 7.33
C ILE A 299 24.19 0.46 7.96
N GLY A 300 25.13 -0.33 8.49
CA GLY A 300 24.83 -1.53 9.27
C GLY A 300 24.75 -2.84 8.47
N SER A 301 23.97 -3.80 8.97
CA SER A 301 24.04 -5.20 8.54
C SER A 301 23.36 -5.46 7.20
N LYS A 302 24.15 -5.81 6.17
CA LYS A 302 23.64 -6.27 4.86
C LYS A 302 22.87 -7.58 4.97
N ASP A 303 23.25 -8.47 5.90
CA ASP A 303 22.54 -9.73 6.13
C ASP A 303 21.15 -9.51 6.70
N LEU A 304 21.01 -8.52 7.60
CA LEU A 304 19.72 -8.11 8.16
C LEU A 304 18.80 -7.55 7.08
N ALA A 305 19.29 -6.64 6.23
CA ALA A 305 18.53 -6.14 5.10
C ALA A 305 18.10 -7.27 4.14
N ASN A 306 19.00 -8.21 3.83
CA ASN A 306 18.69 -9.38 3.01
C ASN A 306 17.66 -10.32 3.68
N ALA A 307 17.70 -10.48 5.00
CA ALA A 307 16.70 -11.22 5.75
C ALA A 307 15.34 -10.54 5.67
N LEU A 308 15.27 -9.22 5.88
CA LEU A 308 14.05 -8.43 5.74
C LEU A 308 13.46 -8.57 4.33
N LYS A 309 14.27 -8.37 3.29
CA LYS A 309 13.83 -8.55 1.88
C LYS A 309 13.27 -9.94 1.62
N ARG A 310 13.89 -11.00 2.16
CA ARG A 310 13.36 -12.37 2.04
C ARG A 310 11.99 -12.54 2.71
N ARG A 311 11.78 -11.93 3.89
CA ARG A 311 10.48 -11.97 4.58
C ARG A 311 9.42 -11.25 3.76
N PHE A 312 9.72 -10.06 3.24
CA PHE A 312 8.83 -9.30 2.35
C PHE A 312 8.49 -10.05 1.05
N PHE A 313 9.50 -10.65 0.40
CA PHE A 313 9.26 -11.44 -0.81
C PHE A 313 8.39 -12.68 -0.53
N LYS A 314 8.57 -13.33 0.63
CA LYS A 314 7.76 -14.50 1.02
C LYS A 314 6.28 -14.16 1.24
N ILE A 315 5.98 -12.95 1.72
CA ILE A 315 4.59 -12.55 1.97
C ILE A 315 3.90 -11.91 0.76
N LEU A 316 4.65 -11.50 -0.28
CA LEU A 316 4.11 -10.83 -1.46
C LEU A 316 3.01 -11.69 -2.11
N PRO A 317 1.74 -11.25 -2.12
CA PRO A 317 0.69 -11.98 -2.81
C PRO A 317 0.83 -11.72 -4.32
N TYR A 318 1.65 -12.55 -4.98
CA TYR A 318 2.15 -12.29 -6.33
C TYR A 318 1.08 -11.93 -7.36
N GLU A 319 -0.02 -12.66 -7.43
CA GLU A 319 -1.09 -12.38 -8.41
C GLU A 319 -1.85 -11.11 -8.08
N THR A 320 -2.25 -10.93 -6.82
CA THR A 320 -2.91 -9.70 -6.36
C THR A 320 -2.03 -8.48 -6.65
N PHE A 321 -0.72 -8.60 -6.40
CA PHE A 321 0.28 -7.58 -6.76
C PHE A 321 0.29 -7.33 -8.27
N VAL A 322 0.43 -8.38 -9.10
CA VAL A 322 0.48 -8.25 -10.55
C VAL A 322 -0.77 -7.57 -11.10
N LEU A 323 -1.96 -8.03 -10.71
CA LEU A 323 -3.23 -7.50 -11.21
C LEU A 323 -3.44 -6.05 -10.78
N SER A 324 -3.16 -5.71 -9.52
CA SER A 324 -3.19 -4.33 -9.01
C SER A 324 -2.27 -3.43 -9.82
N GLN A 325 -1.02 -3.83 -10.04
CA GLN A 325 -0.05 -3.02 -10.80
C GLN A 325 -0.45 -2.85 -12.28
N ILE A 326 -1.05 -3.86 -12.91
CA ILE A 326 -1.56 -3.71 -14.29
C ILE A 326 -2.74 -2.73 -14.32
N ARG A 327 -3.63 -2.77 -13.32
CA ARG A 327 -4.72 -1.81 -13.19
C ARG A 327 -4.18 -0.39 -13.05
N ASP A 328 -3.25 -0.19 -12.11
CA ASP A 328 -2.56 1.09 -11.89
C ASP A 328 -1.81 1.59 -13.12
N TYR A 329 -1.39 0.70 -14.02
CA TYR A 329 -0.77 1.07 -15.29
C TYR A 329 -1.83 1.53 -16.31
N ASN A 330 -2.93 0.78 -16.44
CA ASN A 330 -4.00 1.07 -17.39
C ASN A 330 -4.81 2.31 -17.02
N ASP A 331 -5.00 2.59 -15.73
CA ASP A 331 -5.81 3.72 -15.26
C ASP A 331 -5.07 5.08 -15.32
N ARG A 332 -3.80 5.09 -15.75
CA ARG A 332 -3.03 6.34 -15.86
C ARG A 332 -3.58 7.27 -16.91
N THR A 333 -3.58 8.55 -16.57
CA THR A 333 -3.93 9.66 -17.44
C THR A 333 -3.01 9.69 -18.66
N VAL A 334 -3.63 9.78 -19.84
CA VAL A 334 -2.92 10.15 -21.07
C VAL A 334 -2.65 11.64 -20.96
N PRO A 335 -1.38 12.10 -21.06
CA PRO A 335 -1.06 13.51 -20.90
C PRO A 335 -1.74 14.35 -21.99
N ASP A 336 -2.15 15.57 -21.64
CA ASP A 336 -2.60 16.56 -22.60
C ASP A 336 -1.41 17.03 -23.46
N LEU A 337 -1.68 17.65 -24.61
CA LEU A 337 -0.61 18.20 -25.44
C LEU A 337 0.14 19.35 -24.76
N SER A 338 -0.56 20.16 -23.96
CA SER A 338 -0.04 21.37 -23.31
C SER A 338 0.56 21.14 -21.92
N GLN A 339 0.39 19.95 -21.34
CA GLN A 339 0.92 19.63 -20.03
C GLN A 339 1.13 18.15 -19.81
N MET A 340 2.19 17.80 -19.09
CA MET A 340 2.48 16.43 -18.68
C MET A 340 3.06 16.39 -17.27
N ASN A 341 2.55 15.47 -16.46
CA ASN A 341 3.20 15.02 -15.24
C ASN A 341 4.29 14.00 -15.56
N LEU A 342 5.55 14.37 -15.31
CA LEU A 342 6.74 13.56 -15.60
C LEU A 342 6.81 12.25 -14.82
N LYS A 343 6.08 12.14 -13.70
CA LYS A 343 6.09 10.97 -12.82
C LYS A 343 4.90 10.06 -13.09
N GLU A 344 3.69 10.61 -13.07
CA GLU A 344 2.45 9.83 -12.97
C GLU A 344 1.74 9.58 -14.31
N ASP A 345 1.91 10.44 -15.32
CA ASP A 345 1.19 10.27 -16.59
C ASP A 345 1.75 9.09 -17.41
N ARG A 346 0.97 8.66 -18.41
CA ARG A 346 1.44 7.69 -19.40
C ARG A 346 2.67 8.22 -20.12
N GLY A 347 3.70 7.38 -20.19
CA GLY A 347 5.02 7.76 -20.70
C GLY A 347 5.92 8.49 -19.69
N GLY A 348 5.45 8.76 -18.47
CA GLY A 348 6.25 9.23 -17.34
C GLY A 348 7.02 8.12 -16.62
N LEU A 349 7.76 8.46 -15.56
CA LEU A 349 8.63 7.52 -14.83
C LEU A 349 7.89 6.28 -14.31
N ARG A 350 6.68 6.46 -13.77
CA ARG A 350 5.91 5.34 -13.19
C ARG A 350 5.41 4.36 -14.26
N SER A 351 5.24 4.83 -15.49
CA SER A 351 4.93 3.97 -16.64
C SER A 351 6.04 2.95 -16.90
N LEU A 352 7.30 3.25 -16.59
CA LEU A 352 8.39 2.27 -16.65
C LEU A 352 8.55 1.46 -15.37
N GLN A 353 8.48 2.12 -14.21
CA GLN A 353 8.71 1.48 -12.91
C GLN A 353 7.77 0.29 -12.67
N ILE A 354 6.49 0.39 -13.05
CA ILE A 354 5.53 -0.71 -12.90
C ILE A 354 6.01 -1.99 -13.64
N PRO A 355 6.26 -1.98 -14.96
CA PRO A 355 6.84 -3.12 -15.65
C PRO A 355 8.14 -3.64 -15.04
N LEU A 356 9.01 -2.75 -14.53
CA LEU A 356 10.25 -3.16 -13.87
C LEU A 356 9.98 -3.91 -12.55
N TRP A 357 9.08 -3.41 -11.70
CA TRP A 357 8.68 -4.10 -10.46
C TRP A 357 8.02 -5.45 -10.74
N LEU A 358 7.17 -5.52 -11.76
CA LEU A 358 6.56 -6.79 -12.19
C LEU A 358 7.60 -7.78 -12.71
N SER A 359 8.61 -7.29 -13.44
CA SER A 359 9.75 -8.10 -13.86
C SER A 359 10.55 -8.61 -12.67
N ALA A 360 10.83 -7.75 -11.70
CA ALA A 360 11.58 -8.09 -10.50
C ALA A 360 10.86 -9.18 -9.68
N ALA A 361 9.55 -9.00 -9.44
CA ALA A 361 8.72 -10.00 -8.79
C ALA A 361 8.65 -11.31 -9.58
N THR A 362 8.52 -11.21 -10.90
CA THR A 362 8.48 -12.36 -11.81
C THR A 362 9.73 -13.23 -11.71
N PHE A 363 10.90 -12.60 -11.72
CA PHE A 363 12.17 -13.31 -11.71
C PHE A 363 12.70 -13.59 -10.30
N GLY A 364 12.04 -13.04 -9.26
CA GLY A 364 12.46 -13.15 -7.87
C GLY A 364 13.76 -12.40 -7.57
N ILE A 365 14.03 -11.31 -8.32
CA ILE A 365 15.28 -10.56 -8.26
C ILE A 365 14.93 -9.08 -8.24
N PHE A 366 15.39 -8.37 -7.22
CA PHE A 366 15.14 -6.95 -7.05
C PHE A 366 16.48 -6.21 -7.01
N PRO A 367 17.04 -5.85 -8.18
CA PRO A 367 18.22 -5.01 -8.24
C PRO A 367 17.92 -3.67 -7.57
N SER A 368 18.94 -3.06 -6.94
CA SER A 368 18.74 -1.76 -6.32
C SER A 368 18.74 -0.65 -7.36
N GLN A 369 19.29 -0.83 -8.57
CA GLN A 369 19.32 0.24 -9.58
C GLN A 369 18.55 -0.11 -10.86
N THR A 370 17.96 0.89 -11.52
CA THR A 370 17.24 0.65 -12.79
C THR A 370 18.15 0.11 -13.88
N ALA A 371 19.40 0.58 -13.97
CA ALA A 371 20.36 0.08 -14.96
C ALA A 371 20.60 -1.44 -14.83
N GLU A 372 20.73 -1.95 -13.60
CA GLU A 372 20.86 -3.39 -13.33
C GLU A 372 19.60 -4.15 -13.71
N MET A 373 18.42 -3.58 -13.46
CA MET A 373 17.15 -4.16 -13.88
C MET A 373 17.05 -4.22 -15.42
N LEU A 374 17.50 -3.20 -16.14
CA LEU A 374 17.57 -3.24 -17.61
C LEU A 374 18.55 -4.31 -18.11
N ALA A 375 19.70 -4.48 -17.47
CA ALA A 375 20.64 -5.56 -17.78
C ALA A 375 19.99 -6.94 -17.60
N LEU A 376 19.23 -7.14 -16.52
CA LEU A 376 18.46 -8.35 -16.28
C LEU A 376 17.43 -8.60 -17.38
N LEU A 377 16.68 -7.57 -17.81
CA LEU A 377 15.70 -7.71 -18.90
C LEU A 377 16.35 -8.06 -20.24
N ILE A 378 17.54 -7.53 -20.53
CA ILE A 378 18.29 -7.89 -21.74
C ILE A 378 18.74 -9.36 -21.65
N GLN A 379 19.29 -9.76 -20.50
CA GLN A 379 19.72 -11.15 -20.29
C GLN A 379 18.56 -12.14 -20.41
N LYS A 380 17.38 -11.78 -19.90
CA LYS A 380 16.14 -12.58 -20.02
C LYS A 380 15.46 -12.46 -21.39
N ARG A 381 16.06 -11.72 -22.33
CA ARG A 381 15.55 -11.48 -23.70
C ARG A 381 14.16 -10.84 -23.73
N ILE A 382 13.80 -10.10 -22.68
CA ILE A 382 12.55 -9.33 -22.63
C ILE A 382 12.69 -8.06 -23.48
N ILE A 383 13.88 -7.46 -23.50
CA ILE A 383 14.24 -6.34 -24.37
C ILE A 383 15.60 -6.60 -25.04
N SER A 384 15.86 -5.93 -26.16
CA SER A 384 17.16 -5.88 -26.81
C SER A 384 18.07 -4.81 -26.17
N PRO A 385 19.41 -4.89 -26.34
CA PRO A 385 20.32 -3.83 -25.91
C PRO A 385 19.95 -2.45 -26.46
N ARG A 386 19.50 -2.38 -27.73
CA ARG A 386 19.06 -1.13 -28.36
C ARG A 386 17.82 -0.54 -27.67
N GLN A 387 16.88 -1.38 -27.25
CA GLN A 387 15.71 -0.93 -26.49
C GLN A 387 16.11 -0.48 -25.08
N GLY A 388 17.05 -1.19 -24.43
CA GLY A 388 17.64 -0.75 -23.16
C GLY A 388 18.26 0.64 -23.27
N TYR A 389 19.05 0.89 -24.32
CA TYR A 389 19.66 2.21 -24.55
C TYR A 389 18.60 3.31 -24.76
N LYS A 390 17.53 3.03 -25.51
CA LYS A 390 16.41 3.98 -25.68
C LYS A 390 15.75 4.36 -24.34
N LEU A 391 15.57 3.39 -23.45
CA LEU A 391 15.04 3.64 -22.10
C LEU A 391 16.00 4.50 -21.28
N CYS A 392 17.30 4.24 -21.34
CA CYS A 392 18.30 5.08 -20.68
C CYS A 392 18.25 6.54 -21.18
N GLN A 393 18.16 6.75 -22.49
CA GLN A 393 18.01 8.10 -23.06
C GLN A 393 16.73 8.80 -22.58
N ALA A 394 15.62 8.06 -22.52
CA ALA A 394 14.36 8.62 -22.06
C ALA A 394 14.39 8.94 -20.55
N LEU A 395 14.92 8.04 -19.72
CA LEU A 395 15.08 8.27 -18.29
C LEU A 395 15.98 9.45 -17.99
N GLU A 396 17.10 9.57 -18.69
CA GLU A 396 18.00 10.72 -18.58
C GLU A 396 17.25 12.02 -18.83
N PHE A 397 16.49 12.09 -19.93
CA PHE A 397 15.76 13.29 -20.27
C PHE A 397 14.63 13.61 -19.29
N LEU A 398 13.86 12.60 -18.86
CA LEU A 398 12.78 12.80 -17.89
C LEU A 398 13.32 13.26 -16.53
N TYR A 399 14.46 12.73 -16.08
CA TYR A 399 15.10 13.19 -14.85
C TYR A 399 15.71 14.58 -14.99
N ASP A 400 16.21 14.96 -16.18
CA ASP A 400 16.66 16.33 -16.47
C ASP A 400 15.51 17.33 -16.32
N LEU A 401 14.37 17.03 -16.97
CA LEU A 401 13.16 17.84 -16.87
C LEU A 401 12.60 17.87 -15.44
N ARG A 402 12.61 16.73 -14.74
CA ARG A 402 12.09 16.62 -13.37
C ARG A 402 12.93 17.46 -12.41
N ASN A 403 14.25 17.36 -12.49
CA ASN A 403 15.17 18.20 -11.70
C ASN A 403 14.97 19.68 -12.03
N PHE A 404 14.92 20.03 -13.32
CA PHE A 404 14.70 21.41 -13.73
C PHE A 404 13.38 21.98 -13.19
N SER A 405 12.26 21.27 -13.37
CA SER A 405 10.94 21.72 -12.87
C SER A 405 10.90 21.93 -11.36
N ALA A 406 11.69 21.16 -10.61
CA ALA A 406 11.74 21.23 -9.15
C ALA A 406 12.57 22.40 -8.65
N SER A 407 13.70 22.71 -9.30
CA SER A 407 14.55 23.85 -8.95
C SER A 407 14.10 25.15 -9.63
N ALA A 408 13.24 25.08 -10.64
CA ALA A 408 12.90 26.21 -11.51
C ALA A 408 12.44 27.45 -10.75
N LYS A 409 11.47 27.29 -9.84
CA LYS A 409 10.86 28.39 -9.11
C LYS A 409 11.86 29.13 -8.21
N GLU A 410 12.72 28.38 -7.51
CA GLU A 410 13.62 28.94 -6.49
C GLU A 410 14.98 29.39 -7.08
N TYR A 411 15.50 28.69 -8.10
CA TYR A 411 16.87 28.89 -8.59
C TYR A 411 16.96 29.42 -10.02
N HIS A 412 15.89 29.36 -10.81
CA HIS A 412 15.95 29.68 -12.24
C HIS A 412 14.97 30.78 -12.66
N PHE A 413 14.01 31.15 -11.80
CA PHE A 413 13.05 32.22 -12.06
C PHE A 413 13.59 33.60 -11.65
N ASP A 414 14.43 34.17 -12.52
CA ASP A 414 15.03 35.50 -12.36
C ASP A 414 14.34 36.58 -13.23
N ASP A 415 14.92 37.77 -13.29
CA ASP A 415 14.35 38.90 -14.05
C ASP A 415 14.28 38.61 -15.56
N GLU A 416 15.23 37.86 -16.11
CA GLU A 416 15.20 37.43 -17.53
C GLU A 416 13.97 36.53 -17.81
N ALA A 417 13.62 35.65 -16.86
CA ALA A 417 12.41 34.83 -16.96
C ALA A 417 11.13 35.69 -16.92
N ARG A 418 11.07 36.70 -16.04
CA ARG A 418 9.92 37.62 -15.93
C ARG A 418 9.75 38.47 -17.17
N GLU A 419 10.85 39.02 -17.70
CA GLU A 419 10.87 39.82 -18.93
C GLU A 419 10.44 39.01 -20.16
N SER A 420 10.66 37.69 -20.13
CA SER A 420 10.18 36.74 -21.15
C SER A 420 8.68 36.45 -21.07
N GLY A 421 7.94 37.09 -20.14
CA GLY A 421 6.50 36.98 -20.00
C GLY A 421 6.01 35.77 -19.19
N LEU A 422 6.90 35.13 -18.42
CA LEU A 422 6.56 33.97 -17.59
C LEU A 422 6.02 34.41 -16.22
N SER A 423 5.06 33.65 -15.70
CA SER A 423 4.56 33.80 -14.33
C SER A 423 5.08 32.68 -13.46
N GLU A 424 5.52 33.03 -12.25
CA GLU A 424 5.99 32.06 -11.25
C GLU A 424 4.91 31.03 -10.87
N LYS A 425 3.63 31.41 -10.96
CA LYS A 425 2.48 30.54 -10.64
C LYS A 425 2.29 29.40 -11.65
N ASP A 426 2.83 29.55 -12.85
CA ASP A 426 2.67 28.57 -13.92
C ASP A 426 3.74 27.45 -13.83
N ILE A 427 4.76 27.64 -12.98
CA ILE A 427 5.84 26.69 -12.76
C ILE A 427 5.46 25.76 -11.60
N GLN A 428 5.36 24.47 -11.90
CA GLN A 428 5.01 23.44 -10.93
C GLN A 428 6.00 22.28 -11.00
N SER A 429 6.40 21.78 -9.83
CA SER A 429 7.29 20.62 -9.73
C SER A 429 6.64 19.38 -10.34
N ASN A 430 7.43 18.58 -11.05
CA ASN A 430 7.00 17.41 -11.86
C ASN A 430 6.09 17.71 -13.05
N ILE A 431 5.72 18.97 -13.32
CA ILE A 431 4.88 19.34 -14.46
C ILE A 431 5.72 20.06 -15.51
N ILE A 432 5.62 19.59 -16.75
CA ILE A 432 6.12 20.28 -17.93
C ILE A 432 4.92 20.80 -18.71
N ASN A 433 4.89 22.12 -18.86
CA ASN A 433 3.91 22.90 -19.61
C ASN A 433 4.66 24.01 -20.37
N ASP A 434 3.95 24.77 -21.22
CA ASP A 434 4.52 25.85 -22.02
C ASP A 434 5.45 26.80 -21.24
N ALA A 435 5.12 27.11 -19.98
CA ALA A 435 5.90 28.02 -19.14
C ALA A 435 7.23 27.39 -18.73
N THR A 436 7.22 26.16 -18.21
CA THR A 436 8.43 25.44 -17.82
C THR A 436 9.32 25.12 -19.03
N GLU A 437 8.72 24.83 -20.19
CA GLU A 437 9.47 24.57 -21.43
C GLU A 437 10.22 25.82 -21.93
N ARG A 438 9.55 26.97 -21.95
CA ARG A 438 10.20 28.25 -22.31
C ARG A 438 11.32 28.59 -21.34
N LEU A 439 11.09 28.41 -20.03
CA LEU A 439 12.12 28.66 -19.03
C LEU A 439 13.31 27.71 -19.22
N TYR A 440 13.05 26.44 -19.54
CA TYR A 440 14.08 25.45 -19.85
C TYR A 440 14.94 25.90 -21.03
N LEU A 441 14.34 26.38 -22.12
CA LEU A 441 15.08 26.87 -23.29
C LEU A 441 15.93 28.12 -23.00
N VAL A 442 15.43 29.02 -22.13
CA VAL A 442 16.18 30.21 -21.71
C VAL A 442 17.41 29.82 -20.88
N LYS A 443 17.23 28.92 -19.91
CA LYS A 443 18.26 28.61 -18.91
C LYS A 443 19.19 27.47 -19.32
N LYS A 444 18.69 26.50 -20.07
CA LYS A 444 19.43 25.31 -20.51
C LYS A 444 19.40 25.19 -22.03
N LYS A 445 20.51 25.57 -22.66
CA LYS A 445 20.70 25.59 -24.14
C LYS A 445 20.94 24.21 -24.75
N ARG A 446 20.16 23.20 -24.33
CA ARG A 446 20.21 21.83 -24.87
C ARG A 446 19.52 21.73 -26.24
N PHE A 447 18.53 22.59 -26.50
CA PHE A 447 17.78 22.65 -27.75
C PHE A 447 17.81 24.08 -28.31
N GLN A 448 17.67 24.21 -29.64
CA GLN A 448 17.70 25.51 -30.32
C GLN A 448 16.32 26.16 -30.42
N SER A 449 15.27 25.35 -30.46
CA SER A 449 13.89 25.80 -30.61
C SER A 449 12.94 24.94 -29.78
N ILE A 450 11.71 25.44 -29.59
CA ILE A 450 10.64 24.68 -28.93
C ILE A 450 10.26 23.43 -29.73
N ASP A 451 10.27 23.51 -31.07
CA ASP A 451 10.01 22.37 -31.95
C ASP A 451 11.03 21.24 -31.75
N ASP A 452 12.31 21.57 -31.57
CA ASP A 452 13.36 20.57 -31.31
C ASP A 452 13.15 19.90 -29.95
N PHE A 453 12.82 20.70 -28.94
CA PHE A 453 12.50 20.22 -27.60
C PHE A 453 11.29 19.28 -27.62
N ASP A 454 10.18 19.69 -28.24
CA ASP A 454 8.94 18.92 -28.28
C ASP A 454 9.08 17.62 -29.05
N ARG A 455 9.75 17.65 -30.22
CA ARG A 455 10.03 16.42 -30.97
C ARG A 455 10.83 15.43 -30.15
N TYR A 456 11.85 15.90 -29.43
CA TYR A 456 12.67 15.05 -28.57
C TYR A 456 11.87 14.54 -27.36
N ARG A 457 11.13 15.41 -26.69
CA ARG A 457 10.26 15.08 -25.55
C ARG A 457 9.25 14.01 -25.91
N LEU A 458 8.46 14.22 -26.96
CA LEU A 458 7.46 13.26 -27.43
C LEU A 458 8.10 11.92 -27.82
N GLN A 459 9.29 11.94 -28.42
CA GLN A 459 10.03 10.72 -28.71
C GLN A 459 10.41 9.95 -27.44
N MET A 460 10.89 10.64 -26.39
CA MET A 460 11.26 10.00 -25.12
C MET A 460 10.05 9.44 -24.37
N VAL A 461 8.94 10.19 -24.35
CA VAL A 461 7.66 9.75 -23.78
C VAL A 461 7.16 8.49 -24.51
N ASN A 462 7.19 8.49 -25.85
CA ASN A 462 6.82 7.33 -26.65
C ASN A 462 7.75 6.13 -26.41
N HIS A 463 9.07 6.35 -26.29
CA HIS A 463 10.02 5.28 -25.95
C HIS A 463 9.65 4.60 -24.63
N ILE A 464 9.30 5.37 -23.59
CA ILE A 464 8.86 4.81 -22.31
C ILE A 464 7.55 4.05 -22.51
N GLN A 465 6.55 4.69 -23.12
CA GLN A 465 5.22 4.09 -23.28
C GLN A 465 5.27 2.76 -24.06
N ASP A 466 5.85 2.77 -25.26
CA ASP A 466 5.87 1.61 -26.16
C ASP A 466 6.67 0.45 -25.56
N LEU A 467 7.82 0.75 -24.94
CA LEU A 467 8.68 -0.29 -24.35
C LEU A 467 8.10 -0.82 -23.04
N SER A 468 7.49 0.02 -22.21
CA SER A 468 6.75 -0.45 -21.04
C SER A 468 5.63 -1.40 -21.41
N GLN A 469 4.82 -1.04 -22.41
CA GLN A 469 3.75 -1.91 -22.90
C GLN A 469 4.31 -3.22 -23.46
N ALA A 470 5.39 -3.17 -24.24
CA ALA A 470 6.02 -4.37 -24.78
C ALA A 470 6.63 -5.27 -23.70
N ILE A 471 7.22 -4.70 -22.65
CA ILE A 471 7.72 -5.44 -21.47
C ILE A 471 6.55 -6.14 -20.78
N LEU A 472 5.48 -5.41 -20.46
CA LEU A 472 4.28 -5.98 -19.83
C LEU A 472 3.69 -7.12 -20.65
N GLN A 473 3.50 -6.92 -21.95
CA GLN A 473 2.95 -7.95 -22.83
C GLN A 473 3.79 -9.23 -22.79
N ARG A 474 5.12 -9.12 -22.90
CA ARG A 474 6.04 -10.28 -22.85
C ARG A 474 6.07 -10.97 -21.49
N LEU A 475 5.92 -10.21 -20.40
CA LEU A 475 5.88 -10.78 -19.05
C LEU A 475 4.55 -11.46 -18.72
N LEU A 476 3.46 -10.99 -19.31
CA LEU A 476 2.11 -11.41 -18.93
C LEU A 476 1.52 -12.45 -19.90
N ASP A 477 2.14 -12.65 -21.07
CA ASP A 477 1.81 -13.72 -22.02
C ASP A 477 2.33 -15.08 -21.54
N ARG A 478 1.75 -15.55 -20.43
CA ARG A 478 2.04 -16.87 -19.85
C ARG A 478 0.89 -17.38 -19.01
N LYS A 479 0.88 -18.70 -18.86
CA LYS A 479 -0.02 -19.45 -17.99
C LYS A 479 0.65 -19.71 -16.63
N ILE A 480 -0.12 -19.65 -15.55
CA ILE A 480 0.28 -20.03 -14.20
C ILE A 480 -0.70 -21.06 -13.67
N VAL A 481 -0.20 -22.05 -12.94
CA VAL A 481 -1.02 -23.07 -12.27
C VAL A 481 -1.18 -22.71 -10.80
N ARG A 482 -2.40 -22.84 -10.29
CA ARG A 482 -2.74 -22.79 -8.87
C ARG A 482 -3.35 -24.10 -8.43
N THR A 483 -2.94 -24.54 -7.25
CA THR A 483 -3.36 -25.80 -6.65
C THR A 483 -4.13 -25.47 -5.38
N PHE A 484 -5.38 -25.90 -5.35
CA PHE A 484 -6.28 -25.85 -4.21
C PHE A 484 -6.39 -27.25 -3.60
N SER A 485 -7.23 -27.41 -2.59
CA SER A 485 -7.37 -28.69 -1.86
C SER A 485 -7.75 -29.84 -2.80
N ASN A 486 -8.75 -29.60 -3.67
CA ASN A 486 -9.37 -30.64 -4.50
C ASN A 486 -9.27 -30.36 -6.01
N PHE A 487 -8.68 -29.24 -6.42
CA PHE A 487 -8.60 -28.85 -7.83
C PHE A 487 -7.40 -27.97 -8.15
N GLN A 488 -7.13 -27.82 -9.44
CA GLN A 488 -6.15 -26.91 -10.00
C GLN A 488 -6.79 -25.95 -10.99
N VAL A 489 -6.29 -24.73 -11.00
CA VAL A 489 -6.71 -23.68 -11.91
C VAL A 489 -5.53 -23.24 -12.73
N VAL A 490 -5.71 -23.11 -14.04
CA VAL A 490 -4.72 -22.51 -14.94
C VAL A 490 -5.20 -21.10 -15.30
N VAL A 491 -4.38 -20.10 -14.99
CA VAL A 491 -4.65 -18.69 -15.25
C VAL A 491 -3.71 -18.11 -16.29
N HIS A 492 -4.24 -17.28 -17.18
CA HIS A 492 -3.46 -16.46 -18.08
C HIS A 492 -3.40 -15.03 -17.55
N LEU A 493 -2.23 -14.61 -17.07
CA LEU A 493 -2.07 -13.31 -16.39
C LEU A 493 -2.44 -12.11 -17.28
N GLY A 494 -1.93 -12.07 -18.52
CA GLY A 494 -2.15 -10.93 -19.41
C GLY A 494 -3.58 -10.75 -19.86
N LYS A 495 -4.29 -11.86 -20.12
CA LYS A 495 -5.71 -11.84 -20.47
C LYS A 495 -6.63 -11.73 -19.25
N ARG A 496 -6.08 -11.97 -18.05
CA ARG A 496 -6.83 -12.06 -16.79
C ARG A 496 -7.95 -13.10 -16.87
N LEU A 497 -7.63 -14.26 -17.43
CA LEU A 497 -8.59 -15.36 -17.60
C LEU A 497 -8.14 -16.62 -16.88
N ILE A 498 -9.05 -17.27 -16.17
CA ILE A 498 -8.99 -18.68 -15.86
C ILE A 498 -9.41 -19.44 -17.13
N ILE A 499 -8.52 -20.29 -17.63
CA ILE A 499 -8.69 -20.98 -18.90
C ILE A 499 -8.99 -22.47 -18.75
N GLU A 500 -8.54 -23.08 -17.65
CA GLU A 500 -8.70 -24.51 -17.40
C GLU A 500 -8.89 -24.71 -15.88
N VAL A 501 -9.80 -25.62 -15.51
CA VAL A 501 -9.99 -26.07 -14.12
C VAL A 501 -10.02 -27.59 -14.12
N ASN A 502 -9.14 -28.21 -13.33
CA ASN A 502 -8.98 -29.67 -13.30
C ASN A 502 -9.14 -30.16 -11.85
N ALA A 503 -9.88 -31.25 -11.64
CA ALA A 503 -9.94 -31.87 -10.31
C ALA A 503 -8.61 -32.58 -9.95
N LEU A 504 -8.35 -32.76 -8.66
CA LEU A 504 -7.15 -33.44 -8.13
C LEU A 504 -7.51 -34.84 -7.59
N GLU A 505 -7.40 -35.88 -8.42
CA GLU A 505 -7.52 -37.29 -7.99
C GLU A 505 -6.36 -38.16 -8.49
N GLY A 506 -5.10 -37.81 -8.15
CA GLY A 506 -3.95 -38.68 -8.36
C GLY A 506 -3.58 -39.04 -9.80
N LEU A 507 -4.28 -38.49 -10.80
CA LEU A 507 -4.05 -38.66 -12.24
C LEU A 507 -3.89 -37.28 -12.92
N PRO A 508 -3.19 -37.18 -14.05
CA PRO A 508 -3.15 -35.94 -14.83
C PRO A 508 -4.49 -35.72 -15.54
N GLN A 509 -5.15 -34.60 -15.23
CA GLN A 509 -6.40 -34.07 -15.83
C GLN A 509 -7.67 -34.89 -15.53
N VAL A 510 -8.21 -34.68 -14.33
CA VAL A 510 -9.51 -35.23 -13.90
C VAL A 510 -10.61 -34.20 -14.22
N PRO A 511 -11.78 -34.61 -14.75
CA PRO A 511 -12.78 -33.67 -15.28
C PRO A 511 -13.36 -32.75 -14.21
N ILE A 512 -13.70 -31.52 -14.63
CA ILE A 512 -14.31 -30.48 -13.78
C ILE A 512 -15.66 -30.93 -13.16
N SER A 513 -16.33 -31.94 -13.75
CA SER A 513 -17.57 -32.52 -13.21
C SER A 513 -17.45 -33.05 -11.78
N LEU A 514 -16.26 -33.47 -11.33
CA LEU A 514 -16.05 -33.87 -9.93
C LEU A 514 -16.13 -32.69 -8.97
N ILE A 515 -15.72 -31.49 -9.40
CA ILE A 515 -15.83 -30.26 -8.60
C ILE A 515 -17.30 -29.88 -8.41
N PHE A 516 -18.15 -30.14 -9.40
CA PHE A 516 -19.60 -29.90 -9.28
C PHE A 516 -20.30 -30.86 -8.31
N ASN A 517 -19.70 -32.02 -8.00
CA ASN A 517 -20.21 -32.90 -6.93
C ASN A 517 -19.82 -32.42 -5.51
N ASP A 518 -18.89 -31.47 -5.41
CA ASP A 518 -18.45 -30.85 -4.15
C ASP A 518 -18.72 -29.34 -4.20
N PRO A 519 -19.90 -28.88 -3.73
CA PRO A 519 -20.25 -27.45 -3.73
C PRO A 519 -19.24 -26.57 -3.00
N THR A 520 -18.49 -27.13 -2.04
CA THR A 520 -17.47 -26.38 -1.30
C THR A 520 -16.27 -26.09 -2.20
N ALA A 521 -15.78 -27.09 -2.94
CA ALA A 521 -14.72 -26.90 -3.92
C ALA A 521 -15.14 -25.95 -5.06
N LEU A 522 -16.39 -26.05 -5.52
CA LEU A 522 -16.93 -25.13 -6.52
C LEU A 522 -16.97 -23.69 -5.99
N LEU A 523 -17.44 -23.47 -4.76
CA LEU A 523 -17.45 -22.13 -4.17
C LEU A 523 -16.05 -21.64 -3.82
N GLU A 524 -15.09 -22.51 -3.48
CA GLU A 524 -13.67 -22.15 -3.30
C GLU A 524 -13.08 -21.56 -4.60
N LEU A 525 -13.45 -22.09 -5.77
CA LEU A 525 -13.09 -21.49 -7.06
C LEU A 525 -13.66 -20.07 -7.18
N PHE A 526 -14.93 -19.84 -6.82
CA PHE A 526 -15.53 -18.51 -6.88
C PHE A 526 -15.03 -17.56 -5.79
N GLU A 527 -14.61 -18.07 -4.63
CA GLU A 527 -13.85 -17.30 -3.64
C GLU A 527 -12.54 -16.81 -4.24
N TYR A 528 -11.80 -17.67 -4.96
CA TYR A 528 -10.58 -17.26 -5.68
C TYR A 528 -10.86 -16.23 -6.79
N VAL A 529 -11.94 -16.42 -7.57
CA VAL A 529 -12.42 -15.42 -8.53
C VAL A 529 -12.78 -14.11 -7.83
N GLY A 530 -13.45 -14.15 -6.68
CA GLY A 530 -13.80 -12.96 -5.91
C GLY A 530 -12.58 -12.25 -5.30
N GLN A 531 -11.52 -12.99 -4.98
CA GLN A 531 -10.26 -12.41 -4.50
C GLN A 531 -9.39 -11.83 -5.64
N SER A 532 -9.74 -12.08 -6.90
CA SER A 532 -8.95 -11.68 -8.06
C SER A 532 -9.78 -10.92 -9.10
N GLU A 533 -9.12 -10.30 -10.06
CA GLU A 533 -9.78 -9.67 -11.22
C GLU A 533 -9.98 -10.66 -12.38
N TYR A 534 -9.88 -11.98 -12.12
CA TYR A 534 -9.99 -12.96 -13.18
C TYR A 534 -11.45 -13.15 -13.63
N ASP A 535 -11.62 -13.33 -14.92
CA ASP A 535 -12.82 -13.91 -15.50
C ASP A 535 -12.54 -15.37 -15.92
N LEU A 536 -13.59 -16.15 -16.19
CA LEU A 536 -13.45 -17.46 -16.83
C LEU A 536 -13.44 -17.28 -18.35
N SER A 537 -12.69 -18.12 -19.06
CA SER A 537 -12.79 -18.21 -20.52
C SER A 537 -14.22 -18.58 -20.96
N PHE A 538 -14.59 -18.18 -22.18
CA PHE A 538 -15.93 -18.46 -22.71
C PHE A 538 -16.21 -19.97 -22.77
N GLU A 539 -15.22 -20.73 -23.23
CA GLU A 539 -15.28 -22.19 -23.34
C GLU A 539 -15.49 -22.86 -21.98
N LEU A 540 -14.84 -22.33 -20.93
CA LEU A 540 -15.00 -22.84 -19.56
C LEU A 540 -16.39 -22.51 -18.99
N LYS A 541 -16.93 -21.31 -19.29
CA LYS A 541 -18.31 -20.96 -18.88
C LYS A 541 -19.33 -21.90 -19.50
N ASP A 542 -19.16 -22.27 -20.78
CA ASP A 542 -20.02 -23.23 -21.47
C ASP A 542 -19.89 -24.65 -20.87
N GLU A 543 -18.66 -25.13 -20.64
CA GLU A 543 -18.43 -26.44 -19.98
C GLU A 543 -19.07 -26.50 -18.58
N MET A 544 -18.96 -25.42 -17.81
CA MET A 544 -19.60 -25.30 -16.49
C MET A 544 -21.13 -25.24 -16.58
N ALA A 545 -21.68 -24.59 -17.61
CA ALA A 545 -23.12 -24.49 -17.83
C ALA A 545 -23.75 -25.87 -18.06
N ASP A 546 -23.06 -26.75 -18.78
CA ASP A 546 -23.49 -28.14 -18.99
C ASP A 546 -23.54 -28.96 -17.69
N LEU A 547 -22.88 -28.51 -16.62
CA LEU A 547 -22.74 -29.26 -15.35
C LEU A 547 -23.59 -28.72 -14.20
N ILE A 548 -24.24 -27.55 -14.34
CA ILE A 548 -25.02 -26.97 -13.24
C ILE A 548 -26.19 -27.86 -12.81
N HIS A 549 -26.62 -28.81 -13.65
CA HIS A 549 -27.62 -29.82 -13.32
C HIS A 549 -27.24 -30.77 -12.18
N ILE A 550 -25.95 -30.89 -11.87
CA ILE A 550 -25.45 -31.66 -10.73
C ILE A 550 -25.80 -30.97 -9.39
N ILE A 551 -25.94 -29.64 -9.37
CA ILE A 551 -26.29 -28.88 -8.16
C ILE A 551 -27.81 -28.94 -7.93
N THR A 552 -28.26 -29.95 -7.19
CA THR A 552 -29.68 -30.13 -6.82
C THR A 552 -30.00 -29.55 -5.44
N PRO A 553 -31.29 -29.33 -5.11
CA PRO A 553 -31.69 -28.92 -3.76
C PRO A 553 -31.20 -29.86 -2.65
N GLU A 554 -31.12 -31.17 -2.92
CA GLU A 554 -30.58 -32.16 -1.99
C GLU A 554 -29.10 -31.91 -1.70
N VAL A 555 -28.29 -31.69 -2.76
CA VAL A 555 -26.86 -31.38 -2.65
C VAL A 555 -26.63 -30.12 -1.81
N ILE A 556 -27.43 -29.08 -2.01
CA ILE A 556 -27.37 -27.84 -1.22
C ILE A 556 -27.75 -28.14 0.23
N SER A 557 -28.86 -28.84 0.45
CA SER A 557 -29.39 -29.11 1.79
C SER A 557 -28.42 -29.87 2.69
N SER A 558 -27.63 -30.78 2.11
CA SER A 558 -26.61 -31.59 2.78
C SER A 558 -25.32 -30.82 3.10
N ASN A 559 -25.08 -29.66 2.49
CA ASN A 559 -23.85 -28.88 2.62
C ASN A 559 -24.09 -27.43 3.12
N ARG A 560 -25.28 -27.14 3.65
CA ARG A 560 -25.72 -25.77 4.02
C ARG A 560 -24.70 -24.99 4.86
N THR A 561 -24.14 -25.58 5.91
CA THR A 561 -23.19 -24.88 6.79
C THR A 561 -21.90 -24.49 6.05
N GLN A 562 -21.38 -25.38 5.21
CA GLN A 562 -20.18 -25.13 4.41
C GLN A 562 -20.46 -24.09 3.32
N ILE A 563 -21.62 -24.17 2.66
CA ILE A 563 -22.07 -23.20 1.66
C ILE A 563 -22.18 -21.80 2.27
N ALA A 564 -22.82 -21.64 3.43
CA ALA A 564 -22.94 -20.36 4.11
C ALA A 564 -21.57 -19.77 4.49
N LYS A 565 -20.62 -20.62 4.91
CA LYS A 565 -19.25 -20.20 5.19
C LYS A 565 -18.55 -19.72 3.91
N SER A 566 -18.66 -20.46 2.82
CA SER A 566 -18.06 -20.08 1.54
C SER A 566 -18.67 -18.80 0.95
N PHE A 567 -19.99 -18.63 1.03
CA PHE A 567 -20.63 -17.37 0.65
C PHE A 567 -20.19 -16.21 1.55
N THR A 568 -19.99 -16.44 2.86
CA THR A 568 -19.46 -15.41 3.75
C THR A 568 -18.07 -14.95 3.31
N ASN A 569 -17.18 -15.89 3.01
CA ASN A 569 -15.86 -15.59 2.47
C ASN A 569 -15.95 -14.84 1.13
N LEU A 570 -16.74 -15.36 0.19
CA LEU A 570 -16.95 -14.78 -1.14
C LEU A 570 -17.47 -13.34 -1.05
N MET A 571 -18.44 -13.09 -0.18
CA MET A 571 -19.03 -11.77 0.01
C MET A 571 -18.02 -10.77 0.60
N LEU A 572 -17.03 -11.21 1.37
CA LEU A 572 -16.01 -10.32 1.91
C LEU A 572 -14.87 -10.01 0.92
N THR A 573 -14.84 -10.67 -0.24
CA THR A 573 -13.80 -10.44 -1.26
C THR A 573 -13.98 -9.11 -2.00
N PRO A 574 -12.90 -8.50 -2.54
CA PRO A 574 -12.99 -7.23 -3.27
C PRO A 574 -13.72 -7.33 -4.62
N PHE A 575 -13.74 -8.49 -5.27
CA PHE A 575 -14.40 -8.66 -6.58
C PHE A 575 -15.61 -9.58 -6.51
N THR A 576 -16.33 -9.60 -5.37
CA THR A 576 -17.59 -10.34 -5.21
C THR A 576 -18.56 -10.07 -6.36
N ALA A 577 -18.71 -8.82 -6.79
CA ALA A 577 -19.60 -8.44 -7.88
C ALA A 577 -19.21 -9.10 -9.22
N ASN A 578 -17.91 -9.31 -9.47
CA ASN A 578 -17.42 -10.00 -10.64
C ASN A 578 -17.70 -11.52 -10.55
N ALA A 579 -17.37 -12.14 -9.42
CA ALA A 579 -17.66 -13.56 -9.19
C ALA A 579 -19.15 -13.89 -9.37
N TRP A 580 -20.03 -13.08 -8.78
CA TRP A 580 -21.48 -13.23 -8.94
C TRP A 580 -21.95 -13.03 -10.38
N ARG A 581 -21.37 -12.07 -11.10
CA ARG A 581 -21.66 -11.86 -12.52
C ARG A 581 -21.34 -13.11 -13.32
N ILE A 582 -20.18 -13.71 -13.07
CA ILE A 582 -19.76 -14.94 -13.76
C ILE A 582 -20.67 -16.11 -13.40
N MET A 583 -21.04 -16.28 -12.13
CA MET A 583 -21.99 -17.33 -11.71
C MET A 583 -23.39 -17.15 -12.34
N LEU A 584 -23.79 -15.93 -12.70
CA LEU A 584 -25.03 -15.65 -13.44
C LEU A 584 -24.88 -15.80 -14.96
N GLU A 585 -23.68 -15.67 -15.49
CA GLU A 585 -23.35 -15.89 -16.90
C GLU A 585 -23.29 -17.37 -17.24
N ILE A 586 -22.79 -18.21 -16.32
CA ILE A 586 -22.87 -19.67 -16.41
C ILE A 586 -24.34 -20.08 -16.30
N CYS A 587 -24.96 -20.30 -17.46
CA CYS A 587 -26.40 -20.47 -17.60
C CYS A 587 -26.71 -21.49 -18.69
N GLU A 588 -27.67 -22.36 -18.42
CA GLU A 588 -28.25 -23.24 -19.45
C GLU A 588 -28.89 -22.41 -20.58
N PRO A 589 -28.99 -22.97 -21.81
CA PRO A 589 -29.76 -22.37 -22.89
C PRO A 589 -31.19 -22.01 -22.45
N ILE A 590 -31.62 -20.79 -22.78
CA ILE A 590 -32.95 -20.30 -22.40
C ILE A 590 -33.92 -20.58 -23.54
N ASN A 591 -35.01 -21.27 -23.20
CA ASN A 591 -36.11 -21.53 -24.12
C ASN A 591 -37.33 -20.70 -23.69
N ALA A 592 -38.27 -20.44 -24.60
CA ALA A 592 -39.43 -19.57 -24.34
C ALA A 592 -40.31 -20.01 -23.15
N GLU A 593 -40.20 -21.26 -22.71
CA GLU A 593 -41.01 -21.87 -21.66
C GLU A 593 -40.29 -21.98 -20.31
N SER A 594 -39.02 -21.59 -20.21
CA SER A 594 -38.18 -21.82 -19.03
C SER A 594 -37.63 -20.52 -18.46
N GLN A 595 -37.68 -20.40 -17.13
CA GLN A 595 -36.88 -19.38 -16.43
C GLN A 595 -35.39 -19.67 -16.65
N PRO A 596 -34.54 -18.64 -16.67
CA PRO A 596 -33.09 -18.86 -16.70
C PRO A 596 -32.68 -19.80 -15.58
N ARG A 597 -31.80 -20.76 -15.87
CA ARG A 597 -31.15 -21.58 -14.85
C ARG A 597 -29.66 -21.29 -14.86
N THR A 598 -29.25 -20.43 -13.94
CA THR A 598 -27.85 -20.04 -13.76
C THR A 598 -27.19 -20.84 -12.63
N LEU A 599 -25.86 -20.89 -12.60
CA LEU A 599 -25.13 -21.47 -11.47
C LEU A 599 -25.48 -20.78 -10.15
N MET A 600 -25.50 -19.44 -10.13
CA MET A 600 -25.92 -18.69 -8.93
C MET A 600 -27.36 -19.03 -8.53
N GLY A 601 -28.23 -19.19 -9.52
CA GLY A 601 -29.63 -19.55 -9.35
C GLY A 601 -29.88 -20.96 -8.86
N CYS A 602 -28.92 -21.88 -8.97
CA CYS A 602 -28.98 -23.17 -8.29
C CYS A 602 -28.93 -22.97 -6.76
N PHE A 603 -28.08 -22.06 -6.27
CA PHE A 603 -27.98 -21.75 -4.84
C PHE A 603 -29.08 -20.81 -4.35
N ILE A 604 -29.36 -19.74 -5.09
CA ILE A 604 -30.36 -18.72 -4.73
C ILE A 604 -31.34 -18.53 -5.89
N PRO A 605 -32.44 -19.30 -5.94
CA PRO A 605 -33.39 -19.32 -7.07
C PRO A 605 -33.99 -17.95 -7.42
N GLU A 606 -34.11 -17.04 -6.45
CA GLU A 606 -34.57 -15.66 -6.63
C GLU A 606 -33.73 -14.91 -7.67
N THR A 607 -32.44 -15.22 -7.77
CA THR A 607 -31.52 -14.55 -8.71
C THR A 607 -31.87 -14.84 -10.18
N ASN A 608 -32.41 -16.02 -10.48
CA ASN A 608 -32.92 -16.35 -11.81
C ASN A 608 -34.12 -15.48 -12.17
N LYS A 609 -34.99 -15.17 -11.21
CA LYS A 609 -36.16 -14.30 -11.42
C LYS A 609 -35.79 -12.83 -11.58
N MET A 610 -34.67 -12.40 -10.98
CA MET A 610 -34.11 -11.05 -11.18
C MET A 610 -33.44 -10.91 -12.55
N ARG A 611 -33.02 -12.01 -13.17
CA ARG A 611 -32.29 -12.00 -14.43
C ARG A 611 -33.20 -11.55 -15.57
N PHE A 612 -32.73 -10.57 -16.37
CA PHE A 612 -33.49 -9.93 -17.45
C PHE A 612 -34.79 -9.22 -17.04
N LEU A 613 -35.05 -9.08 -15.74
CA LEU A 613 -36.22 -8.39 -15.24
C LEU A 613 -36.03 -6.86 -15.38
N LEU A 614 -36.78 -6.24 -16.29
CA LEU A 614 -36.84 -4.79 -16.44
C LEU A 614 -38.01 -4.23 -15.62
N ARG A 615 -37.73 -3.25 -14.75
CA ARG A 615 -38.73 -2.56 -13.93
C ARG A 615 -38.40 -1.08 -13.84
N ASN A 616 -39.40 -0.22 -13.92
CA ASN A 616 -39.27 1.24 -13.79
C ASN A 616 -38.20 1.85 -14.73
N LEU A 617 -38.45 1.75 -16.05
CA LEU A 617 -37.59 2.26 -17.14
C LEU A 617 -37.33 3.79 -17.08
N ALA A 618 -38.09 4.54 -16.29
CA ALA A 618 -37.86 5.97 -16.07
C ALA A 618 -36.59 6.27 -15.25
N TYR A 619 -36.12 5.31 -14.45
CA TYR A 619 -34.98 5.48 -13.53
C TYR A 619 -33.92 4.38 -13.62
N HIS A 620 -34.24 3.20 -14.16
CA HIS A 620 -33.31 2.09 -14.30
C HIS A 620 -32.89 1.91 -15.77
N GLN A 621 -31.58 2.03 -16.02
CA GLN A 621 -30.98 1.79 -17.34
C GLN A 621 -30.61 0.32 -17.57
N HIS A 622 -30.78 -0.55 -16.56
CA HIS A 622 -30.35 -1.94 -16.58
C HIS A 622 -31.41 -2.88 -15.96
N PRO A 623 -31.45 -4.17 -16.35
CA PRO A 623 -32.20 -5.19 -15.62
C PRO A 623 -31.82 -5.25 -14.14
N VAL A 624 -32.75 -5.68 -13.28
CA VAL A 624 -32.57 -5.70 -11.82
C VAL A 624 -31.25 -6.37 -11.41
N CYS A 625 -30.92 -7.54 -11.97
CA CYS A 625 -29.67 -8.23 -11.64
C CYS A 625 -28.41 -7.40 -11.99
N VAL A 626 -28.38 -6.74 -13.15
CA VAL A 626 -27.22 -5.95 -13.59
C VAL A 626 -27.09 -4.67 -12.77
N HIS A 627 -28.22 -4.02 -12.47
CA HIS A 627 -28.27 -2.85 -11.59
C HIS A 627 -27.68 -3.17 -10.21
N THR A 628 -28.17 -4.24 -9.59
CA THR A 628 -27.71 -4.71 -8.28
C THR A 628 -26.21 -5.04 -8.27
N LEU A 629 -25.70 -5.76 -9.29
CA LEU A 629 -24.27 -6.08 -9.37
C LEU A 629 -23.41 -4.83 -9.58
N ASN A 630 -23.88 -3.85 -10.34
CA ASN A 630 -23.19 -2.58 -10.51
C ASN A 630 -23.20 -1.76 -9.21
N ALA A 631 -24.29 -1.82 -8.42
CA ALA A 631 -24.34 -1.21 -7.10
C ALA A 631 -23.36 -1.88 -6.12
N LEU A 632 -23.24 -3.20 -6.16
CA LEU A 632 -22.27 -3.94 -5.35
C LEU A 632 -20.81 -3.59 -5.71
N ASP A 633 -20.49 -3.50 -7.01
CA ASP A 633 -19.15 -3.07 -7.47
C ASP A 633 -18.81 -1.64 -7.01
N ARG A 634 -19.76 -0.71 -7.14
CA ARG A 634 -19.60 0.67 -6.66
C ARG A 634 -19.42 0.72 -5.14
N THR A 635 -20.16 -0.10 -4.41
CA THR A 635 -20.03 -0.17 -2.95
C THR A 635 -18.64 -0.63 -2.55
N GLN A 636 -18.06 -1.62 -3.24
CA GLN A 636 -16.68 -2.00 -2.97
C GLN A 636 -15.72 -0.82 -3.19
N LYS A 637 -15.88 -0.08 -4.30
CA LYS A 637 -15.04 1.10 -4.58
C LYS A 637 -15.15 2.17 -3.50
N GLU A 638 -16.36 2.40 -2.98
CA GLU A 638 -16.55 3.33 -1.84
C GLU A 638 -15.97 2.78 -0.54
N LEU A 639 -16.02 1.46 -0.29
CA LEU A 639 -15.34 0.84 0.85
C LEU A 639 -13.81 0.99 0.75
N ASP A 640 -13.26 0.78 -0.45
CA ASP A 640 -11.83 0.94 -0.72
C ASP A 640 -11.39 2.40 -0.53
N ARG A 641 -12.22 3.35 -1.00
CA ARG A 641 -12.02 4.78 -0.79
C ARG A 641 -12.10 5.16 0.69
N LEU A 642 -13.12 4.69 1.41
CA LEU A 642 -13.28 4.93 2.84
C LEU A 642 -12.06 4.43 3.62
N LYS A 643 -11.58 3.23 3.29
CA LYS A 643 -10.38 2.64 3.88
C LYS A 643 -9.11 3.45 3.59
N LYS A 644 -9.02 4.07 2.41
CA LYS A 644 -7.85 4.84 1.99
C LYS A 644 -7.84 6.26 2.56
N ASP A 645 -8.96 6.95 2.42
CA ASP A 645 -9.05 8.39 2.64
C ASP A 645 -9.58 8.75 4.04
N TYR A 646 -10.27 7.83 4.72
CA TYR A 646 -10.95 8.05 6.01
C TYR A 646 -10.78 6.85 6.97
N GLN A 647 -9.53 6.50 7.28
CA GLN A 647 -9.20 5.34 8.12
C GLN A 647 -9.88 5.38 9.48
N GLU A 648 -10.03 6.57 10.05
CA GLU A 648 -10.70 6.82 11.33
C GLU A 648 -12.20 6.46 11.32
N LEU A 649 -12.84 6.44 10.15
CA LEU A 649 -14.22 5.96 9.99
C LEU A 649 -14.24 4.46 9.69
N TYR A 650 -13.33 4.01 8.84
CA TYR A 650 -13.26 2.60 8.43
C TYR A 650 -13.04 1.66 9.62
N GLN A 651 -12.27 2.08 10.64
CA GLN A 651 -11.99 1.26 11.83
C GLN A 651 -13.24 0.83 12.62
N TYR A 652 -14.39 1.49 12.44
CA TYR A 652 -15.65 1.11 13.08
C TYR A 652 -16.42 0.03 12.31
N LEU A 653 -15.97 -0.34 11.11
CA LEU A 653 -16.60 -1.38 10.30
C LEU A 653 -16.01 -2.76 10.62
N GLU A 654 -16.82 -3.59 11.27
CA GLU A 654 -16.52 -5.01 11.45
C GLU A 654 -16.88 -5.83 10.19
N PRO A 655 -16.28 -7.01 9.98
CA PRO A 655 -16.61 -7.89 8.86
C PRO A 655 -18.11 -8.21 8.75
N LYS A 656 -18.83 -8.34 9.87
CA LYS A 656 -20.28 -8.56 9.88
C LYS A 656 -21.07 -7.39 9.29
N HIS A 657 -20.61 -6.15 9.50
CA HIS A 657 -21.25 -4.97 8.92
C HIS A 657 -21.06 -4.93 7.40
N ILE A 658 -19.86 -5.27 6.92
CA ILE A 658 -19.56 -5.35 5.48
C ILE A 658 -20.37 -6.48 4.81
N LEU A 659 -20.48 -7.62 5.48
CA LEU A 659 -21.28 -8.75 5.01
C LEU A 659 -22.76 -8.37 4.88
N ALA A 660 -23.34 -7.77 5.92
CA ALA A 660 -24.72 -7.31 5.91
C ALA A 660 -24.97 -6.24 4.83
N LEU A 661 -24.04 -5.29 4.67
CA LEU A 661 -24.09 -4.25 3.65
C LEU A 661 -24.17 -4.86 2.24
N LYS A 662 -23.25 -5.78 1.92
CA LYS A 662 -23.20 -6.39 0.58
C LYS A 662 -24.41 -7.27 0.29
N TRP A 663 -24.91 -8.03 1.26
CA TRP A 663 -26.18 -8.75 1.11
C TRP A 663 -27.38 -7.83 0.96
N GLY A 664 -27.44 -6.76 1.77
CA GLY A 664 -28.48 -5.74 1.67
C GLY A 664 -28.51 -5.09 0.29
N ILE A 665 -27.35 -4.76 -0.28
CA ILE A 665 -27.25 -4.23 -1.65
C ILE A 665 -27.65 -5.28 -2.69
N LEU A 666 -27.25 -6.54 -2.53
CA LEU A 666 -27.65 -7.60 -3.46
C LEU A 666 -29.18 -7.78 -3.51
N PHE A 667 -29.85 -7.65 -2.36
CA PHE A 667 -31.28 -7.89 -2.26
C PHE A 667 -32.14 -6.62 -2.19
N HIS A 668 -31.58 -5.41 -2.24
CA HIS A 668 -32.35 -4.17 -2.06
C HIS A 668 -33.56 -4.05 -3.00
N ASP A 669 -33.42 -4.60 -4.21
CA ASP A 669 -34.43 -4.57 -5.26
C ASP A 669 -35.14 -5.92 -5.49
N VAL A 670 -34.89 -6.93 -4.65
CA VAL A 670 -35.40 -8.30 -4.86
C VAL A 670 -36.93 -8.38 -4.83
N GLY A 671 -37.58 -7.48 -4.08
CA GLY A 671 -39.05 -7.39 -4.02
C GLY A 671 -39.71 -7.10 -5.37
N LYS A 672 -38.97 -6.61 -6.38
CA LYS A 672 -39.48 -6.36 -7.73
C LYS A 672 -39.84 -7.63 -8.52
N ILE A 673 -39.45 -8.81 -8.02
CA ILE A 673 -39.81 -10.12 -8.57
C ILE A 673 -41.34 -10.30 -8.58
N ASP A 674 -42.01 -9.86 -7.52
CA ASP A 674 -43.47 -9.92 -7.41
C ASP A 674 -44.08 -8.51 -7.62
N PRO A 675 -44.83 -8.28 -8.72
CA PRO A 675 -45.43 -6.98 -9.00
C PRO A 675 -46.64 -6.65 -8.11
N GLN A 676 -47.16 -7.58 -7.31
CA GLN A 676 -48.42 -7.40 -6.57
C GLN A 676 -48.25 -7.04 -5.09
N THR A 677 -47.02 -7.03 -4.57
CA THR A 677 -46.71 -6.76 -3.16
C THR A 677 -45.88 -5.49 -3.00
N ASP A 678 -46.02 -4.81 -1.86
CA ASP A 678 -45.14 -3.67 -1.51
C ASP A 678 -43.68 -4.17 -1.48
N HIS A 679 -42.87 -3.65 -2.38
CA HIS A 679 -41.56 -4.21 -2.71
C HIS A 679 -40.56 -4.16 -1.56
N GLU A 680 -40.68 -3.19 -0.64
CA GLU A 680 -39.78 -3.04 0.51
C GLU A 680 -40.06 -4.11 1.60
N VAL A 681 -41.33 -4.46 1.83
CA VAL A 681 -41.73 -5.45 2.85
C VAL A 681 -41.59 -6.88 2.31
N SER A 682 -41.99 -7.12 1.05
CA SER A 682 -41.79 -8.42 0.40
C SER A 682 -40.31 -8.75 0.19
N GLY A 683 -39.48 -7.74 -0.11
CA GLY A 683 -38.04 -7.91 -0.33
C GLY A 683 -37.29 -8.46 0.88
N THR A 684 -37.64 -8.03 2.11
CA THR A 684 -37.01 -8.55 3.33
C THR A 684 -37.28 -10.04 3.55
N SER A 685 -38.54 -10.47 3.44
CA SER A 685 -38.90 -11.87 3.61
C SER A 685 -38.23 -12.77 2.56
N ILE A 686 -38.15 -12.30 1.31
CA ILE A 686 -37.46 -13.01 0.23
C ILE A 686 -35.96 -13.13 0.53
N ALA A 687 -35.31 -12.05 0.97
CA ALA A 687 -33.89 -12.03 1.29
C ALA A 687 -33.54 -12.97 2.47
N VAL A 688 -34.34 -12.93 3.55
CA VAL A 688 -34.13 -13.80 4.71
C VAL A 688 -34.28 -15.27 4.31
N HIS A 689 -35.35 -15.62 3.59
CA HIS A 689 -35.56 -16.98 3.11
C HIS A 689 -34.43 -17.46 2.19
N ALA A 690 -33.94 -16.59 1.29
CA ALA A 690 -32.80 -16.90 0.43
C ALA A 690 -31.53 -17.20 1.25
N LEU A 691 -31.22 -16.39 2.26
CA LEU A 691 -30.06 -16.60 3.13
C LEU A 691 -30.19 -17.88 3.98
N GLU A 692 -31.37 -18.16 4.53
CA GLU A 692 -31.66 -19.40 5.27
C GLU A 692 -31.49 -20.63 4.37
N SER A 693 -31.93 -20.56 3.11
CA SER A 693 -31.86 -21.68 2.17
C SER A 693 -30.43 -22.13 1.86
N ILE A 694 -29.47 -21.19 1.86
CA ILE A 694 -28.05 -21.46 1.68
C ILE A 694 -27.29 -21.68 2.99
N GLY A 695 -28.00 -21.68 4.13
CA GLY A 695 -27.48 -22.14 5.42
C GLY A 695 -27.09 -21.08 6.45
N TYR A 696 -27.43 -19.80 6.24
CA TYR A 696 -27.27 -18.79 7.29
C TYR A 696 -28.31 -19.00 8.40
N ASP A 697 -27.91 -18.78 9.66
CA ASP A 697 -28.77 -18.86 10.85
C ASP A 697 -28.59 -17.68 11.83
N ASP A 698 -27.84 -16.66 11.42
CA ASP A 698 -27.53 -15.48 12.22
C ASP A 698 -28.67 -14.44 12.17
N LYS A 699 -29.40 -14.32 13.30
CA LYS A 699 -30.49 -13.35 13.47
C LYS A 699 -30.04 -11.90 13.43
N GLU A 700 -28.82 -11.59 13.87
CA GLU A 700 -28.27 -10.24 13.80
C GLU A 700 -28.06 -9.85 12.34
N LEU A 701 -27.43 -10.74 11.56
CA LEU A 701 -27.26 -10.55 10.11
C LEU A 701 -28.60 -10.34 9.40
N PHE A 702 -29.61 -11.16 9.70
CA PHE A 702 -30.95 -11.00 9.10
C PHE A 702 -31.59 -9.67 9.42
N THR A 703 -31.42 -9.20 10.66
CA THR A 703 -31.94 -7.90 11.10
C THR A 703 -31.25 -6.76 10.36
N LEU A 704 -29.92 -6.80 10.24
CA LEU A 704 -29.15 -5.78 9.54
C LEU A 704 -29.46 -5.74 8.04
N VAL A 705 -29.52 -6.90 7.38
CA VAL A 705 -29.88 -7.01 5.95
C VAL A 705 -31.30 -6.47 5.73
N SER A 706 -32.25 -6.86 6.57
CA SER A 706 -33.63 -6.38 6.46
C SER A 706 -33.74 -4.87 6.66
N LEU A 707 -33.03 -4.31 7.65
CA LEU A 707 -32.98 -2.87 7.90
C LEU A 707 -32.48 -2.10 6.67
N LEU A 708 -31.40 -2.60 6.04
CA LEU A 708 -30.82 -1.99 4.85
C LEU A 708 -31.77 -2.05 3.65
N ILE A 709 -32.46 -3.18 3.45
CA ILE A 709 -33.45 -3.33 2.37
C ILE A 709 -34.64 -2.41 2.59
N VAL A 710 -35.22 -2.35 3.79
CA VAL A 710 -36.39 -1.49 4.07
C VAL A 710 -36.05 -0.01 3.84
N HIS A 711 -34.85 0.43 4.20
CA HIS A 711 -34.50 1.85 4.17
C HIS A 711 -33.61 2.25 2.98
N HIS A 712 -33.42 1.39 1.97
CA HIS A 712 -32.48 1.69 0.87
C HIS A 712 -32.84 2.98 0.11
N THR A 713 -34.14 3.28 -0.06
CA THR A 713 -34.61 4.54 -0.65
C THR A 713 -34.39 5.74 0.29
N THR A 714 -34.65 5.56 1.58
CA THR A 714 -34.44 6.58 2.63
C THR A 714 -32.97 6.97 2.75
N VAL A 715 -32.04 6.02 2.69
CA VAL A 715 -30.58 6.28 2.73
C VAL A 715 -30.15 7.17 1.55
N VAL A 716 -30.67 6.90 0.35
CA VAL A 716 -30.41 7.74 -0.83
C VAL A 716 -31.00 9.14 -0.66
N GLN A 717 -32.20 9.27 -0.08
CA GLN A 717 -32.81 10.57 0.20
C GLN A 717 -31.99 11.36 1.24
N LEU A 718 -31.57 10.71 2.33
CA LEU A 718 -30.78 11.32 3.40
C LEU A 718 -29.42 11.83 2.92
N SER A 719 -28.71 11.04 2.10
CA SER A 719 -27.43 11.45 1.51
C SER A 719 -27.56 12.67 0.58
N ARG A 720 -28.71 12.84 -0.08
CA ARG A 720 -29.00 14.02 -0.90
C ARG A 720 -29.32 15.25 -0.06
N THR A 721 -29.93 15.08 1.11
CA THR A 721 -30.21 16.18 2.04
C THR A 721 -28.99 16.63 2.83
N SER A 722 -28.04 15.74 3.16
CA SER A 722 -26.81 16.16 3.86
C SER A 722 -25.93 17.06 2.98
N ALA A 723 -25.88 16.82 1.66
CA ALA A 723 -25.19 17.69 0.71
C ALA A 723 -25.76 19.12 0.63
N TYR A 724 -27.01 19.35 1.06
CA TYR A 724 -27.62 20.68 1.15
C TYR A 724 -27.22 21.45 2.42
N PHE A 725 -26.79 20.76 3.49
CA PHE A 725 -26.34 21.40 4.73
C PHE A 725 -24.85 21.76 4.70
N ASP A 726 -24.05 21.17 3.82
CA ASP A 726 -22.64 21.54 3.63
C ASP A 726 -22.46 22.76 2.69
N GLN A 727 -23.54 23.32 2.13
CA GLN A 727 -23.53 24.53 1.29
C GLN A 727 -24.25 25.75 1.91
N ALA A 728 -24.72 25.62 3.16
CA ALA A 728 -25.33 26.71 3.94
C ALA A 728 -24.42 27.06 5.13
#